data_AF-A0A1B0GP32-F1
#
_entry.id   AF-A0A1B0GP32-F1
#
_cell.length_a   1.000
_cell.length_b   1.000
_cell.length_c   1.000
_cell.angle_alpha   90.00
_cell.angle_beta   90.00
_cell.angle_gamma   90.00
#
_symmetry.space_group_name_H-M   'P 1'
#
loop_
_entity.id
_entity.type
_entity.pdbx_description
1 polymer ?
#
loop_
_entity_poly.entity_id
_entity_poly.type
_entity_poly.pdbx_seq_one_letter_code
_entity_poly.pdbx_strand_id
1 'polypeptide(L)'
;MDIKVSSLSVSENCLREEIKMLSAQTDEIREEADGYKASLASIEAAQKGLVEENLSLKKAIAEGDKKSAEMQVIIANLEKDSKEMVRLKEIVGQNEISGQKHVQEVQGFQEKIRENVLKVDELSKALEERKVSEEALNSQIREKVQRIEALEKEVAEVMASKAATESERVTKGEEIKKLEQFVEVLKAQLQEASSATNSSREEVDSVRKCLTDQENSSAELRKECDALKKYLSENEAKLHETVKNLEAETAQKCLKIEECLRLQESISEAEEKHVREVEAIKDEVKKLTECLKIANDERESLKKALQENGEAKKSLEENIENQKRQIESLNGNLSEVEQQKSSLQDQFNQLDLNHGDLVRKFQVLEEKCSQLTSDKQSLQTELTSVRNSSLDTNSEVTRLVQELENKKTSLENLSESSTATKLSLEKKIQELSQLVDKLQGEIDSLAAQKINRENELNAELARTKEFHQNEMESTKKKYQEEKDKMIQEINLKLEEAERNRSNLTACITRLEESVGSLQKDLENSRNHQKVTEKELETAREQLDTLERSLKKDLETSRARIADLEMVRNSSQSSHEDLLNRLSEKEAFLAEIRDERDTMKVEVGALRENFERQIKEIVELKANVEEVTKIRESERKRAEDLGEKLRDMEDEQVDLVDRNEQMMVTISELEALRQSLEASLAEMSSTADAKTKSFTTEQEELKKEVTRMTEERDAALREAAEKTEQLSQTVNHSEDLKNQLKAKSEELTAKESALAELQSSQKGLQETIREKDAKVAKVLEGSESFQNSLKENLTKKVEACQELEKKCTSLEVTIDNLKKSLETSAQEKSHSAEVIRTLEQTLTNLKKSSDEVDSSRAVQDKNMAELSQKLTEVTQKVSQRDEKINLLEKQEGILKEKITTLQKHLDSLQSQVEDRELQLKVTRSQLEAAKNNPVAPAAEIVDDSDAGAQINFLNSIIADMQRKNTELVARVQILEAGPADSGYNGLNLEMPIRRKPAPRLYCDICDIFDAHDTEDCPVQASDSPVPDVAIRKPGEQRVVPPPRKYCESCEDS
;
A
#
# COMPACT_ATOMS: atom_id res chain seq x y z
N MET A 1 47.97 72.38 -132.78
CA MET A 1 46.54 72.69 -132.91
C MET A 1 46.15 73.50 -131.69
N ASP A 2 45.59 74.68 -131.93
CA ASP A 2 45.65 75.81 -131.01
C ASP A 2 44.40 75.96 -130.15
N ILE A 3 44.60 76.09 -128.83
CA ILE A 3 43.95 77.14 -128.02
C ILE A 3 45.02 77.74 -127.10
N LYS A 4 44.99 79.07 -126.91
CA LYS A 4 46.08 79.87 -126.33
C LYS A 4 46.11 79.86 -124.79
N VAL A 5 47.34 79.80 -124.24
CA VAL A 5 47.96 80.75 -123.28
C VAL A 5 46.96 81.69 -122.56
N SER A 6 46.92 81.81 -121.22
CA SER A 6 48.02 82.38 -120.42
C SER A 6 47.88 82.21 -118.90
N SER A 7 49.02 82.27 -118.21
CA SER A 7 49.23 82.79 -116.84
C SER A 7 48.39 82.24 -115.66
N LEU A 8 48.97 81.30 -114.92
CA LEU A 8 49.33 81.53 -113.51
C LEU A 8 50.35 80.46 -113.07
N SER A 9 51.63 80.84 -113.00
CA SER A 9 52.72 79.97 -112.59
C SER A 9 52.82 79.88 -111.06
N VAL A 10 51.92 79.11 -110.44
CA VAL A 10 52.19 78.52 -109.13
C VAL A 10 53.01 77.25 -109.40
N SER A 11 54.23 77.21 -108.89
CA SER A 11 55.15 76.10 -109.13
C SER A 11 54.56 74.79 -108.59
N GLU A 12 54.64 73.71 -109.39
CA GLU A 12 54.23 72.36 -108.98
C GLU A 12 54.97 71.90 -107.70
N ASN A 13 56.16 72.45 -107.45
CA ASN A 13 56.91 72.20 -106.22
C ASN A 13 56.22 72.78 -104.97
N CYS A 14 55.55 73.94 -105.08
CA CYS A 14 54.89 74.58 -103.94
C CYS A 14 53.72 73.73 -103.44
N LEU A 15 52.89 73.21 -104.36
CA LEU A 15 51.80 72.30 -104.01
C LEU A 15 52.32 70.94 -103.51
N ARG A 16 53.44 70.43 -104.03
CA ARG A 16 54.07 69.20 -103.51
C ARG A 16 54.67 69.38 -102.11
N GLU A 17 55.22 70.54 -101.78
CA GLU A 17 55.71 70.88 -100.44
C GLU A 17 54.55 71.06 -99.44
N GLU A 18 53.47 71.72 -99.86
CA GLU A 18 52.27 71.90 -99.04
C GLU A 18 51.55 70.57 -98.76
N ILE A 19 51.40 69.69 -99.77
CA ILE A 19 50.88 68.32 -99.59
C ILE A 19 51.80 67.49 -98.68
N LYS A 20 53.13 67.64 -98.77
CA LYS A 20 54.07 66.96 -97.86
C LYS A 20 53.95 67.47 -96.42
N MET A 21 53.80 68.78 -96.19
CA MET A 21 53.55 69.31 -94.85
C MET A 21 52.22 68.81 -94.29
N LEU A 22 51.13 68.83 -95.07
CA LEU A 22 49.83 68.33 -94.63
C LEU A 22 49.83 66.82 -94.37
N SER A 23 50.57 66.03 -95.14
CA SER A 23 50.77 64.60 -94.87
C SER A 23 51.55 64.39 -93.57
N ALA A 24 52.66 65.12 -93.38
CA ALA A 24 53.46 65.04 -92.15
C ALA A 24 52.63 65.43 -90.91
N GLN A 25 51.85 66.51 -90.98
CA GLN A 25 50.92 66.89 -89.91
C GLN A 25 49.82 65.85 -89.67
N THR A 26 49.35 65.17 -90.72
CA THR A 26 48.33 64.12 -90.59
C THR A 26 48.91 62.85 -89.96
N ASP A 27 50.17 62.52 -90.25
CA ASP A 27 50.87 61.40 -89.63
C ASP A 27 51.27 61.72 -88.18
N GLU A 28 51.68 62.96 -87.88
CA GLU A 28 51.95 63.46 -86.52
C GLU A 28 50.67 63.45 -85.64
N ILE A 29 49.54 63.93 -86.17
CA ILE A 29 48.22 63.81 -85.52
C ILE A 29 47.79 62.34 -85.34
N ARG A 30 48.19 61.43 -86.25
CA ARG A 30 47.90 60.00 -86.10
C ARG A 30 48.74 59.37 -84.99
N GLU A 31 50.03 59.68 -84.90
CA GLU A 31 50.89 59.24 -83.79
C GLU A 31 50.39 59.77 -82.44
N GLU A 32 49.98 61.04 -82.36
CA GLU A 32 49.33 61.57 -81.15
C GLU A 32 48.04 60.81 -80.83
N ALA A 33 47.16 60.59 -81.81
CA ALA A 33 45.89 59.89 -81.61
C ALA A 33 46.07 58.42 -81.16
N ASP A 34 47.07 57.72 -81.70
CA ASP A 34 47.39 56.35 -81.28
C ASP A 34 48.11 56.33 -79.91
N GLY A 35 48.89 57.36 -79.59
CA GLY A 35 49.42 57.61 -78.24
C GLY A 35 48.30 57.84 -77.20
N TYR A 36 47.29 58.65 -77.53
CA TYR A 36 46.12 58.84 -76.67
C TYR A 36 45.32 57.53 -76.50
N LYS A 37 45.13 56.72 -77.55
CA LYS A 37 44.49 55.39 -77.43
C LYS A 37 45.28 54.46 -76.51
N ALA A 38 46.60 54.40 -76.64
CA ALA A 38 47.46 53.58 -75.78
C ALA A 38 47.36 54.03 -74.31
N SER A 39 47.36 55.34 -74.06
CA SER A 39 47.16 55.89 -72.71
C SER A 39 45.76 55.59 -72.16
N LEU A 40 44.72 55.63 -72.99
CA LEU A 40 43.34 55.37 -72.58
C LEU A 40 43.14 53.88 -72.25
N ALA A 41 43.68 52.97 -73.06
CA ALA A 41 43.72 51.53 -72.76
C ALA A 41 44.50 51.20 -71.47
N SER A 42 45.59 51.93 -71.19
CA SER A 42 46.33 51.80 -69.92
C SER A 42 45.51 52.28 -68.71
N ILE A 43 44.69 53.33 -68.88
CA ILE A 43 43.79 53.84 -67.83
C ILE A 43 42.63 52.86 -67.59
N GLU A 44 42.04 52.29 -68.64
CA GLU A 44 40.99 51.26 -68.54
C GLU A 44 41.51 50.00 -67.83
N ALA A 45 42.73 49.56 -68.14
CA ALA A 45 43.39 48.44 -67.46
C ALA A 45 43.62 48.73 -65.96
N ALA A 46 44.11 49.92 -65.62
CA ALA A 46 44.30 50.35 -64.23
C ALA A 46 42.97 50.47 -63.46
N GLN A 47 41.93 51.03 -64.10
CA GLN A 47 40.59 51.11 -63.53
C GLN A 47 40.00 49.73 -63.26
N LYS A 48 40.19 48.77 -64.18
CA LYS A 48 39.76 47.39 -63.98
C LYS A 48 40.47 46.72 -62.78
N GLY A 49 41.78 46.90 -62.66
CA GLY A 49 42.55 46.44 -61.50
C GLY A 49 42.04 47.01 -60.17
N LEU A 50 41.78 48.32 -60.11
CA LEU A 50 41.23 48.98 -58.92
C LEU A 50 39.82 48.50 -58.56
N VAL A 51 39.00 48.11 -59.55
CA VAL A 51 37.68 47.51 -59.30
C VAL A 51 37.82 46.11 -58.72
N GLU A 52 38.71 45.28 -59.26
CA GLU A 52 39.00 43.93 -58.75
C GLU A 52 39.58 43.97 -57.32
N GLU A 53 40.48 44.91 -57.03
CA GLU A 53 41.04 45.14 -55.69
C GLU A 53 39.98 45.62 -54.68
N ASN A 54 39.10 46.55 -55.07
CA ASN A 54 37.95 46.95 -54.24
C ASN A 54 37.00 45.78 -53.94
N LEU A 55 36.82 44.86 -54.90
CA LEU A 55 35.96 43.70 -54.74
C LEU A 55 36.59 42.66 -53.79
N SER A 56 37.92 42.54 -53.81
CA SER A 56 38.70 41.77 -52.84
C SER A 56 38.59 42.36 -51.42
N LEU A 57 38.80 43.67 -51.28
CA LEU A 57 38.70 44.37 -49.99
C LEU A 57 37.29 44.26 -49.38
N LYS A 58 36.23 44.39 -50.18
CA LYS A 58 34.84 44.19 -49.70
C LYS A 58 34.58 42.77 -49.20
N LYS A 59 35.15 41.74 -49.83
CA LYS A 59 35.08 40.36 -49.32
C LYS A 59 35.82 40.21 -48.00
N ALA A 60 37.04 40.75 -47.91
CA ALA A 60 37.84 40.69 -46.68
C ALA A 60 37.16 41.39 -45.49
N ILE A 61 36.49 42.53 -45.72
CA ILE A 61 35.70 43.23 -44.69
C ILE A 61 34.52 42.37 -44.23
N ALA A 62 33.71 41.86 -45.15
CA ALA A 62 32.56 41.00 -44.81
C ALA A 62 32.95 39.72 -44.06
N GLU A 63 34.13 39.17 -44.38
CA GLU A 63 34.68 37.99 -43.71
C GLU A 63 35.28 38.33 -42.32
N GLY A 64 35.74 39.57 -42.13
CA GLY A 64 36.08 40.14 -40.82
C GLY A 64 34.84 40.37 -39.94
N ASP A 65 33.78 40.96 -40.49
CA ASP A 65 32.50 41.18 -39.80
C ASP A 65 31.87 39.86 -39.35
N LYS A 66 31.93 38.81 -40.20
CA LYS A 66 31.48 37.46 -39.85
C LYS A 66 32.26 36.91 -38.64
N LYS A 67 33.59 37.01 -38.64
CA LYS A 67 34.44 36.57 -37.51
C LYS A 67 34.18 37.37 -36.24
N SER A 68 33.85 38.67 -36.37
CA SER A 68 33.44 39.52 -35.25
C SER A 68 32.13 39.05 -34.62
N ALA A 69 31.13 38.71 -35.45
CA ALA A 69 29.86 38.14 -34.98
C ALA A 69 30.06 36.76 -34.31
N GLU A 70 30.87 35.88 -34.90
CA GLU A 70 31.25 34.58 -34.30
C GLU A 70 31.93 34.78 -32.93
N MET A 71 32.83 35.76 -32.79
CA MET A 71 33.47 36.11 -31.51
C MET A 71 32.48 36.63 -30.46
N GLN A 72 31.50 37.46 -30.86
CA GLN A 72 30.46 37.95 -29.93
C GLN A 72 29.58 36.82 -29.39
N VAL A 73 29.25 35.81 -30.22
CA VAL A 73 28.52 34.61 -29.76
C VAL A 73 29.36 33.81 -28.75
N ILE A 74 30.66 33.66 -28.97
CA ILE A 74 31.56 33.00 -28.01
C ILE A 74 31.60 33.76 -26.68
N ILE A 75 31.70 35.09 -26.69
CA ILE A 75 31.67 35.92 -25.47
C ILE A 75 30.35 35.76 -24.73
N ALA A 76 29.21 35.82 -25.41
CA ALA A 76 27.89 35.63 -24.81
C ALA A 76 27.71 34.24 -24.16
N ASN A 77 28.27 33.19 -24.77
CA ASN A 77 28.29 31.85 -24.21
C ASN A 77 29.18 31.78 -22.95
N LEU A 78 30.40 32.34 -22.99
CA LEU A 78 31.28 32.40 -21.82
C LEU A 78 30.67 33.17 -20.64
N GLU A 79 29.93 34.25 -20.90
CA GLU A 79 29.18 34.97 -19.87
C GLU A 79 28.04 34.13 -19.26
N LYS A 80 27.38 33.29 -20.07
CA LYS A 80 26.35 32.37 -19.61
C LYS A 80 26.96 31.27 -18.73
N ASP A 81 28.04 30.65 -19.18
CA ASP A 81 28.76 29.60 -18.45
C ASP A 81 29.34 30.14 -17.14
N SER A 82 29.83 31.38 -17.13
CA SER A 82 30.28 32.05 -15.90
C SER A 82 29.16 32.28 -14.90
N LYS A 83 27.91 32.53 -15.33
CA LYS A 83 26.76 32.68 -14.43
C LYS A 83 26.34 31.33 -13.86
N GLU A 84 26.31 30.28 -14.67
CA GLU A 84 25.98 28.93 -14.19
C GLU A 84 27.05 28.40 -13.21
N MET A 85 28.34 28.70 -13.43
CA MET A 85 29.43 28.40 -12.49
C MET A 85 29.25 29.06 -11.10
N VAL A 86 28.69 30.27 -11.03
CA VAL A 86 28.38 30.92 -9.74
C VAL A 86 27.23 30.18 -9.05
N ARG A 87 26.15 29.88 -9.77
CA ARG A 87 25.00 29.13 -9.26
C ARG A 87 25.38 27.73 -8.75
N LEU A 88 26.24 27.02 -9.47
CA LEU A 88 26.75 25.71 -9.05
C LEU A 88 27.60 25.81 -7.77
N LYS A 89 28.39 26.88 -7.59
CA LYS A 89 29.13 27.11 -6.33
C LYS A 89 28.20 27.39 -5.14
N GLU A 90 27.10 28.12 -5.34
CA GLU A 90 26.10 28.34 -4.30
C GLU A 90 25.43 27.03 -3.87
N ILE A 91 25.08 26.16 -4.83
CA ILE A 91 24.50 24.83 -4.55
C ILE A 91 25.50 23.94 -3.80
N VAL A 92 26.78 23.94 -4.19
CA VAL A 92 27.83 23.20 -3.47
C VAL A 92 27.97 23.70 -2.02
N GLY A 93 28.00 25.02 -1.80
CA GLY A 93 28.07 25.58 -0.45
C GLY A 93 26.85 25.25 0.42
N GLN A 94 25.64 25.24 -0.15
CA GLN A 94 24.43 24.79 0.55
C GLN A 94 24.49 23.29 0.93
N ASN A 95 25.01 22.46 0.03
CA ASN A 95 25.19 21.03 0.28
C ASN A 95 26.27 20.75 1.33
N GLU A 96 27.36 21.53 1.38
CA GLU A 96 28.38 21.44 2.43
C GLU A 96 27.81 21.78 3.81
N ILE A 97 26.99 22.85 3.92
CA ILE A 97 26.31 23.23 5.16
C ILE A 97 25.32 22.14 5.60
N SER A 98 24.56 21.57 4.67
CA SER A 98 23.65 20.45 4.94
C SER A 98 24.40 19.21 5.43
N GLY A 99 25.51 18.87 4.77
CA GLY A 99 26.40 17.77 5.18
C GLY A 99 26.96 17.96 6.59
N GLN A 100 27.41 19.16 6.94
CA GLN A 100 27.87 19.46 8.31
C GLN A 100 26.77 19.28 9.36
N LYS A 101 25.53 19.68 9.04
CA LYS A 101 24.37 19.49 9.93
C LYS A 101 24.09 17.99 10.16
N HIS A 102 24.08 17.18 9.10
CA HIS A 102 23.90 15.73 9.23
C HIS A 102 25.04 15.04 10.01
N VAL A 103 26.28 15.52 9.90
CA VAL A 103 27.39 15.03 10.74
C VAL A 103 27.14 15.32 12.22
N GLN A 104 26.62 16.49 12.58
CA GLN A 104 26.24 16.81 13.96
C GLN A 104 25.06 15.96 14.46
N GLU A 105 24.06 15.73 13.62
CA GLU A 105 22.93 14.84 13.94
C GLU A 105 23.42 13.40 14.21
N VAL A 106 24.31 12.86 13.37
CA VAL A 106 24.95 11.55 13.56
C VAL A 106 25.78 11.48 14.85
N GLN A 107 26.53 12.53 15.20
CA GLN A 107 27.27 12.60 16.47
C GLN A 107 26.30 12.55 17.68
N GLY A 108 25.20 13.28 17.63
CA GLY A 108 24.16 13.23 18.67
C GLY A 108 23.49 11.86 18.80
N PHE A 109 23.32 11.12 17.69
CA PHE A 109 22.87 9.73 17.75
C PHE A 109 23.92 8.79 18.34
N GLN A 110 25.21 8.97 18.01
CA GLN A 110 26.31 8.17 18.60
C GLN A 110 26.44 8.37 20.11
N GLU A 111 26.22 9.57 20.63
CA GLU A 111 26.20 9.82 22.08
C GLU A 111 25.01 9.15 22.77
N LYS A 112 23.80 9.23 22.20
CA LYS A 112 22.62 8.51 22.71
C LYS A 112 22.78 6.99 22.68
N ILE A 113 23.40 6.45 21.63
CA ILE A 113 23.73 5.02 21.56
C ILE A 113 24.71 4.65 22.69
N ARG A 114 25.75 5.46 22.93
CA ARG A 114 26.71 5.23 24.03
C ARG A 114 26.02 5.28 25.41
N GLU A 115 25.13 6.23 25.64
CA GLU A 115 24.36 6.33 26.88
C GLU A 115 23.41 5.13 27.07
N ASN A 116 22.76 4.68 26.00
CA ASN A 116 21.91 3.49 26.04
C ASN A 116 22.70 2.20 26.27
N VAL A 117 23.91 2.06 25.70
CA VAL A 117 24.81 0.92 25.98
C VAL A 117 25.18 0.88 27.46
N LEU A 118 25.52 2.03 28.07
CA LEU A 118 25.81 2.09 29.51
C LEU A 118 24.59 1.69 30.36
N LYS A 119 23.37 2.13 29.99
CA LYS A 119 22.14 1.68 30.66
C LYS A 119 21.86 0.18 30.48
N VAL A 120 22.19 -0.38 29.31
CA VAL A 120 22.08 -1.83 29.07
C VAL A 120 23.09 -2.61 29.91
N ASP A 121 24.31 -2.11 30.10
CA ASP A 121 25.30 -2.72 31.01
C ASP A 121 24.85 -2.65 32.47
N GLU A 122 24.30 -1.52 32.93
CA GLU A 122 23.72 -1.37 34.27
C GLU A 122 22.53 -2.31 34.50
N LEU A 123 21.60 -2.39 33.54
CA LEU A 123 20.46 -3.31 33.59
C LEU A 123 20.90 -4.78 33.52
N SER A 124 21.93 -5.09 32.74
CA SER A 124 22.49 -6.45 32.66
C SER A 124 23.14 -6.87 33.98
N LYS A 125 23.82 -5.94 34.66
CA LYS A 125 24.37 -6.17 35.99
C LYS A 125 23.27 -6.37 37.04
N ALA A 126 22.23 -5.53 37.04
CA ALA A 126 21.08 -5.68 37.93
C ALA A 126 20.30 -6.99 37.66
N LEU A 127 20.23 -7.43 36.40
CA LEU A 127 19.65 -8.72 36.02
C LEU A 127 20.50 -9.89 36.56
N GLU A 128 21.83 -9.80 36.51
CA GLU A 128 22.71 -10.84 37.04
C GLU A 128 22.66 -10.92 38.58
N GLU A 129 22.62 -9.78 39.27
CA GLU A 129 22.38 -9.71 40.71
C GLU A 129 21.00 -10.32 41.08
N ARG A 130 19.98 -10.08 40.25
CA ARG A 130 18.66 -10.70 40.40
C ARG A 130 18.67 -12.21 40.14
N LYS A 131 19.40 -12.71 39.13
CA LYS A 131 19.58 -14.15 38.89
C LYS A 131 20.25 -14.84 40.07
N VAL A 132 21.31 -14.26 40.65
CA VAL A 132 21.97 -14.83 41.83
C VAL A 132 21.00 -14.90 43.01
N SER A 133 20.14 -13.88 43.20
CA SER A 133 19.06 -13.93 44.20
C SER A 133 17.99 -14.98 43.88
N GLU A 134 17.66 -15.19 42.60
CA GLU A 134 16.69 -16.19 42.14
C GLU A 134 17.25 -17.61 42.29
N GLU A 135 18.53 -17.84 41.98
CA GLU A 135 19.22 -19.12 42.20
C GLU A 135 19.29 -19.47 43.69
N ALA A 136 19.54 -18.49 44.56
CA ALA A 136 19.48 -18.67 46.01
C ALA A 136 18.05 -19.03 46.48
N LEU A 137 17.03 -18.35 45.96
CA LEU A 137 15.63 -18.67 46.27
C LEU A 137 15.24 -20.06 45.74
N ASN A 138 15.65 -20.40 44.51
CA ASN A 138 15.45 -21.72 43.91
C ASN A 138 16.24 -22.82 44.65
N SER A 139 17.36 -22.50 45.31
CA SER A 139 18.04 -23.43 46.23
C SER A 139 17.18 -23.69 47.47
N GLN A 140 16.64 -22.64 48.11
CA GLN A 140 15.73 -22.77 49.26
C GLN A 140 14.42 -23.50 48.88
N ILE A 141 13.89 -23.25 47.69
CA ILE A 141 12.72 -23.98 47.16
C ILE A 141 13.08 -25.45 46.95
N ARG A 142 14.26 -25.78 46.38
CA ARG A 142 14.71 -27.18 46.25
C ARG A 142 14.89 -27.88 47.60
N GLU A 143 15.43 -27.21 48.62
CA GLU A 143 15.49 -27.75 49.99
C GLU A 143 14.10 -27.99 50.58
N LYS A 144 13.16 -27.05 50.38
CA LYS A 144 11.76 -27.22 50.81
C LYS A 144 11.02 -28.30 50.03
N VAL A 145 11.27 -28.45 48.73
CA VAL A 145 10.71 -29.52 47.90
C VAL A 145 11.28 -30.87 48.34
N GLN A 146 12.58 -31.01 48.57
CA GLN A 146 13.14 -32.24 49.15
C GLN A 146 12.56 -32.55 50.54
N ARG A 147 12.25 -31.53 51.35
CA ARG A 147 11.56 -31.71 52.62
C ARG A 147 10.09 -32.12 52.45
N ILE A 148 9.41 -31.60 51.44
CA ILE A 148 8.05 -32.01 51.06
C ILE A 148 8.08 -33.45 50.53
N GLU A 149 8.96 -33.81 49.60
CA GLU A 149 9.15 -35.18 49.09
C GLU A 149 9.46 -36.18 50.23
N ALA A 150 10.24 -35.78 51.23
CA ALA A 150 10.49 -36.60 52.42
C ALA A 150 9.21 -36.79 53.27
N LEU A 151 8.42 -35.72 53.46
CA LEU A 151 7.12 -35.79 54.17
C LEU A 151 6.06 -36.54 53.35
N GLU A 152 6.04 -36.41 52.03
CA GLU A 152 5.19 -37.15 51.10
C GLU A 152 5.58 -38.63 51.09
N LYS A 153 6.86 -38.96 51.25
CA LYS A 153 7.31 -40.34 51.45
C LYS A 153 6.86 -40.90 52.80
N GLU A 154 6.98 -40.14 53.89
CA GLU A 154 6.42 -40.53 55.20
C GLU A 154 4.90 -40.72 55.12
N VAL A 155 4.18 -39.80 54.46
CA VAL A 155 2.74 -39.90 54.19
C VAL A 155 2.42 -41.08 53.26
N ALA A 156 3.26 -41.38 52.27
CA ALA A 156 3.10 -42.53 51.39
C ALA A 156 3.34 -43.86 52.10
N GLU A 157 4.27 -43.92 53.07
CA GLU A 157 4.48 -45.09 53.93
C GLU A 157 3.29 -45.29 54.89
N VAL A 158 2.73 -44.21 55.46
CA VAL A 158 1.48 -44.25 56.23
C VAL A 158 0.27 -44.63 55.37
N MET A 159 0.19 -44.11 54.14
CA MET A 159 -0.86 -44.45 53.17
C MET A 159 -0.70 -45.87 52.62
N ALA A 160 0.52 -46.41 52.51
CA ALA A 160 0.77 -47.80 52.15
C ALA A 160 0.37 -48.75 53.28
N SER A 161 0.62 -48.38 54.54
CA SER A 161 0.09 -49.07 55.71
C SER A 161 -1.44 -49.08 55.72
N LYS A 162 -2.07 -47.93 55.42
CA LYS A 162 -3.53 -47.81 55.25
C LYS A 162 -4.06 -48.62 54.06
N ALA A 163 -3.36 -48.61 52.93
CA ALA A 163 -3.72 -49.36 51.73
C ALA A 163 -3.58 -50.88 51.92
N ALA A 164 -2.62 -51.34 52.73
CA ALA A 164 -2.54 -52.75 53.13
C ALA A 164 -3.79 -53.16 53.93
N THR A 165 -4.26 -52.33 54.86
CA THR A 165 -5.50 -52.59 55.62
C THR A 165 -6.78 -52.45 54.80
N GLU A 166 -6.81 -51.61 53.76
CA GLU A 166 -7.96 -51.50 52.85
C GLU A 166 -7.95 -52.59 51.76
N SER A 167 -6.78 -53.08 51.34
CA SER A 167 -6.62 -54.19 50.38
C SER A 167 -7.18 -55.51 50.90
N GLU A 168 -7.00 -55.81 52.19
CA GLU A 168 -7.61 -56.96 52.86
C GLU A 168 -9.16 -56.85 52.96
N ARG A 169 -9.69 -55.64 52.77
CA ARG A 169 -11.12 -55.31 52.69
C ARG A 169 -11.66 -55.40 51.27
N VAL A 170 -10.89 -54.94 50.28
CA VAL A 170 -11.24 -54.96 48.84
C VAL A 170 -11.20 -56.38 48.26
N THR A 171 -10.24 -57.22 48.66
CA THR A 171 -10.16 -58.61 48.17
C THR A 171 -11.39 -59.45 48.54
N LYS A 172 -12.09 -59.11 49.64
CA LYS A 172 -13.40 -59.70 50.01
C LYS A 172 -14.60 -59.12 49.25
N GLY A 173 -14.44 -57.98 48.57
CA GLY A 173 -15.44 -57.40 47.66
C GLY A 173 -15.28 -57.87 46.20
N GLU A 174 -14.07 -58.19 45.77
CA GLU A 174 -13.78 -58.67 44.42
C GLU A 174 -14.32 -60.09 44.13
N GLU A 175 -14.51 -60.92 45.16
CA GLU A 175 -15.22 -62.20 45.03
C GLU A 175 -16.72 -62.03 44.76
N ILE A 176 -17.32 -60.92 45.18
CA ILE A 176 -18.74 -60.61 44.92
C ILE A 176 -18.94 -60.11 43.47
N LYS A 177 -18.05 -59.26 42.95
CA LYS A 177 -18.15 -58.76 41.56
C LYS A 177 -17.83 -59.81 40.49
N LYS A 178 -17.05 -60.85 40.83
CA LYS A 178 -16.83 -62.03 39.96
C LYS A 178 -18.13 -62.82 39.71
N LEU A 179 -19.16 -62.66 40.54
CA LEU A 179 -20.48 -63.25 40.33
C LEU A 179 -21.42 -62.36 39.49
N GLU A 180 -21.15 -61.05 39.39
CA GLU A 180 -21.98 -60.11 38.63
C GLU A 180 -21.56 -60.02 37.15
N GLN A 181 -20.26 -60.00 36.86
CA GLN A 181 -19.77 -59.91 35.47
C GLN A 181 -19.99 -61.20 34.65
N PHE A 182 -20.28 -62.34 35.30
CA PHE A 182 -20.69 -63.56 34.62
C PHE A 182 -22.11 -63.48 34.02
N VAL A 183 -22.92 -62.50 34.44
CA VAL A 183 -24.27 -62.25 33.92
C VAL A 183 -24.24 -61.44 32.60
N GLU A 184 -23.20 -60.62 32.38
CA GLU A 184 -23.02 -59.82 31.16
C GLU A 184 -22.21 -60.52 30.04
N VAL A 185 -21.73 -61.75 30.26
CA VAL A 185 -21.25 -62.62 29.17
C VAL A 185 -22.37 -62.92 28.15
N LEU A 186 -23.64 -62.86 28.59
CA LEU A 186 -24.77 -63.47 27.90
C LEU A 186 -25.63 -62.51 27.07
N LYS A 187 -25.23 -61.23 26.89
CA LYS A 187 -26.13 -60.20 26.34
C LYS A 187 -25.80 -59.58 24.98
N ALA A 188 -24.55 -59.68 24.50
CA ALA A 188 -24.16 -59.03 23.24
C ALA A 188 -23.18 -59.83 22.36
N GLN A 189 -23.20 -61.17 22.46
CA GLN A 189 -22.83 -62.03 21.32
C GLN A 189 -23.94 -61.99 20.22
N LEU A 190 -24.45 -60.81 19.90
CA LEU A 190 -25.64 -60.60 19.06
C LEU A 190 -25.54 -59.34 18.18
N GLN A 191 -24.39 -59.18 17.53
CA GLN A 191 -24.25 -58.75 16.13
C GLN A 191 -22.74 -58.67 15.83
N GLU A 192 -22.10 -59.59 15.10
CA GLU A 192 -22.52 -60.18 13.81
C GLU A 192 -22.78 -59.04 12.79
N ALA A 193 -21.95 -58.79 11.78
CA ALA A 193 -20.80 -59.56 11.30
C ALA A 193 -19.82 -58.67 10.51
N SER A 194 -18.81 -59.32 9.92
CA SER A 194 -18.16 -58.95 8.66
C SER A 194 -17.58 -57.53 8.55
N SER A 195 -16.28 -57.35 8.79
CA SER A 195 -15.17 -57.71 7.88
C SER A 195 -15.07 -56.85 6.61
N ALA A 196 -13.96 -56.11 6.55
CA ALA A 196 -13.02 -56.05 5.42
C ALA A 196 -13.56 -55.60 4.04
N THR A 197 -13.23 -54.40 3.56
CA THR A 197 -11.93 -54.01 2.97
C THR A 197 -11.61 -54.73 1.66
N ASN A 198 -11.54 -53.98 0.55
CA ASN A 198 -10.52 -54.05 -0.55
C ASN A 198 -10.98 -53.17 -1.74
N SER A 199 -10.18 -52.16 -2.17
CA SER A 199 -9.07 -52.25 -3.15
C SER A 199 -9.58 -52.49 -4.59
N SER A 200 -9.55 -51.57 -5.57
CA SER A 200 -8.55 -50.61 -6.10
C SER A 200 -7.80 -51.14 -7.35
N ARG A 201 -7.47 -50.20 -8.28
CA ARG A 201 -6.60 -50.34 -9.49
C ARG A 201 -7.23 -51.12 -10.68
N GLU A 202 -6.89 -50.88 -11.96
CA GLU A 202 -5.73 -50.18 -12.57
C GLU A 202 -6.01 -49.67 -14.03
N GLU A 203 -5.19 -48.69 -14.48
CA GLU A 203 -4.66 -48.40 -15.86
C GLU A 203 -5.60 -48.06 -17.06
N VAL A 204 -5.39 -46.99 -17.85
CA VAL A 204 -4.26 -46.51 -18.72
C VAL A 204 -4.10 -47.33 -20.01
N ASP A 205 -4.73 -46.92 -21.13
CA ASP A 205 -4.38 -47.45 -22.47
C ASP A 205 -4.92 -46.67 -23.72
N SER A 206 -4.71 -45.35 -23.87
CA SER A 206 -5.11 -44.65 -25.12
C SER A 206 -4.37 -43.33 -25.44
N VAL A 207 -3.11 -43.43 -25.89
CA VAL A 207 -2.35 -42.28 -26.50
C VAL A 207 -1.79 -42.65 -27.90
N ARG A 208 -2.06 -43.86 -28.42
CA ARG A 208 -1.27 -44.45 -29.51
C ARG A 208 -1.94 -44.47 -30.89
N LYS A 209 -2.30 -43.29 -31.41
CA LYS A 209 -2.69 -43.09 -32.83
C LYS A 209 -2.51 -41.61 -33.24
N CYS A 210 -1.28 -41.09 -33.22
CA CYS A 210 -0.37 -41.10 -34.38
C CYS A 210 -1.10 -40.61 -35.65
N LEU A 211 -0.88 -39.38 -36.13
CA LEU A 211 0.32 -38.96 -36.89
C LEU A 211 0.66 -39.94 -38.03
N THR A 212 -0.26 -40.05 -38.98
CA THR A 212 0.01 -40.46 -40.37
C THR A 212 -0.79 -39.54 -41.29
N ASP A 213 -0.24 -39.27 -42.48
CA ASP A 213 -0.83 -38.58 -43.64
C ASP A 213 -0.38 -37.12 -43.87
N GLN A 214 0.81 -36.77 -43.34
CA GLN A 214 1.66 -35.65 -43.78
C GLN A 214 2.35 -35.93 -45.13
N GLU A 215 1.72 -36.70 -46.05
CA GLU A 215 2.35 -37.17 -47.30
C GLU A 215 1.68 -36.65 -48.58
N ASN A 216 0.51 -36.01 -48.52
CA ASN A 216 -0.12 -35.37 -49.68
C ASN A 216 0.50 -33.99 -50.03
N SER A 217 1.55 -33.58 -49.31
CA SER A 217 2.24 -32.29 -49.39
C SER A 217 3.23 -32.15 -50.59
N SER A 218 2.92 -32.66 -51.78
CA SER A 218 3.88 -32.58 -52.92
C SER A 218 3.32 -32.53 -54.35
N ALA A 219 2.01 -32.65 -54.57
CA ALA A 219 1.45 -32.66 -55.93
C ALA A 219 0.93 -31.29 -56.42
N GLU A 220 0.25 -30.51 -55.56
CA GLU A 220 -0.44 -29.27 -55.99
C GLU A 220 0.40 -28.00 -55.89
N LEU A 221 1.47 -28.02 -55.07
CA LEU A 221 2.50 -26.97 -54.99
C LEU A 221 3.11 -26.60 -56.38
N ARG A 222 3.03 -27.48 -57.37
CA ARG A 222 3.51 -27.22 -58.74
C ARG A 222 2.52 -26.45 -59.63
N LYS A 223 1.25 -26.32 -59.25
CA LYS A 223 0.26 -25.48 -59.96
C LYS A 223 0.21 -24.05 -59.40
N GLU A 224 0.48 -23.87 -58.11
CA GLU A 224 0.54 -22.53 -57.49
C GLU A 224 1.73 -21.71 -58.01
N CYS A 225 2.90 -22.32 -58.21
CA CYS A 225 4.12 -21.60 -58.61
C CYS A 225 4.04 -20.81 -59.93
N ASP A 226 3.23 -21.25 -60.90
CA ASP A 226 3.12 -20.54 -62.20
C ASP A 226 1.96 -19.54 -62.23
N ALA A 227 0.91 -19.73 -61.41
CA ALA A 227 -0.08 -18.68 -61.16
C ALA A 227 0.54 -17.50 -60.39
N LEU A 228 1.40 -17.81 -59.40
CA LEU A 228 2.11 -16.82 -58.59
C LEU A 228 3.01 -15.90 -59.43
N LYS A 229 3.66 -16.37 -60.51
CA LYS A 229 4.52 -15.52 -61.35
C LYS A 229 3.76 -14.44 -62.14
N LYS A 230 2.57 -14.75 -62.65
CA LYS A 230 1.74 -13.77 -63.37
C LYS A 230 1.06 -12.79 -62.41
N TYR A 231 0.63 -13.30 -61.26
CA TYR A 231 0.13 -12.48 -60.16
C TYR A 231 1.23 -11.56 -59.59
N LEU A 232 2.48 -12.02 -59.55
CA LEU A 232 3.65 -11.23 -59.15
C LEU A 232 3.88 -10.02 -60.04
N SER A 233 3.78 -10.09 -61.37
CA SER A 233 4.05 -8.90 -62.22
C SER A 233 2.94 -7.84 -62.16
N GLU A 234 1.66 -8.26 -62.06
CA GLU A 234 0.55 -7.31 -61.86
C GLU A 234 0.53 -6.75 -60.43
N ASN A 235 0.95 -7.56 -59.45
CA ASN A 235 1.23 -7.05 -58.11
C ASN A 235 2.49 -6.20 -58.07
N GLU A 236 3.53 -6.39 -58.87
CA GLU A 236 4.73 -5.53 -58.86
C GLU A 236 4.38 -4.10 -59.30
N ALA A 237 3.50 -3.94 -60.30
CA ALA A 237 3.01 -2.62 -60.71
C ALA A 237 2.12 -1.97 -59.63
N LYS A 238 1.17 -2.73 -59.06
CA LYS A 238 0.34 -2.28 -57.92
C LYS A 238 1.17 -2.09 -56.64
N LEU A 239 2.25 -2.83 -56.47
CA LEU A 239 3.23 -2.72 -55.40
C LEU A 239 4.09 -1.49 -55.62
N HIS A 240 4.36 -1.04 -56.85
CA HIS A 240 5.09 0.21 -57.06
C HIS A 240 4.21 1.43 -56.76
N GLU A 241 2.92 1.40 -57.13
CA GLU A 241 1.98 2.48 -56.79
C GLU A 241 1.55 2.43 -55.31
N THR A 242 1.36 1.24 -54.73
CA THR A 242 1.17 1.13 -53.27
C THR A 242 2.46 1.35 -52.51
N VAL A 243 3.67 1.06 -53.01
CA VAL A 243 4.93 1.48 -52.38
C VAL A 243 5.04 2.99 -52.44
N LYS A 244 4.69 3.66 -53.54
CA LYS A 244 4.69 5.13 -53.59
C LYS A 244 3.65 5.76 -52.64
N ASN A 245 2.47 5.17 -52.53
CA ASN A 245 1.47 5.59 -51.54
C ASN A 245 1.86 5.20 -50.10
N LEU A 246 2.52 4.07 -49.89
CA LEU A 246 3.12 3.64 -48.63
C LEU A 246 4.41 4.40 -48.32
N GLU A 247 5.07 5.05 -49.26
CA GLU A 247 6.21 5.96 -49.06
C GLU A 247 5.70 7.32 -48.63
N ALA A 248 4.59 7.80 -49.20
CA ALA A 248 3.87 8.96 -48.68
C ALA A 248 3.24 8.68 -47.31
N GLU A 249 2.63 7.51 -47.13
CA GLU A 249 2.03 7.09 -45.86
C GLU A 249 3.10 6.65 -44.84
N THR A 250 4.28 6.15 -45.24
CA THR A 250 5.42 5.97 -44.33
C THR A 250 6.18 7.26 -44.09
N ALA A 251 6.17 8.27 -44.96
CA ALA A 251 6.63 9.61 -44.59
C ALA A 251 5.68 10.23 -43.55
N GLN A 252 4.37 10.09 -43.73
CA GLN A 252 3.38 10.56 -42.76
C GLN A 252 3.39 9.72 -41.46
N LYS A 253 3.59 8.40 -41.56
CA LYS A 253 3.81 7.53 -40.39
C LYS A 253 5.19 7.75 -39.77
N CYS A 254 6.22 8.16 -40.51
CA CYS A 254 7.52 8.53 -39.95
C CYS A 254 7.42 9.84 -39.18
N LEU A 255 6.69 10.84 -39.68
CA LEU A 255 6.38 12.05 -38.90
C LEU A 255 5.56 11.72 -37.65
N LYS A 256 4.57 10.83 -37.76
CA LYS A 256 3.84 10.30 -36.58
C LYS A 256 4.68 9.39 -35.70
N ILE A 257 5.72 8.74 -36.22
CA ILE A 257 6.67 7.93 -35.45
C ILE A 257 7.69 8.83 -34.78
N GLU A 258 8.11 9.96 -35.36
CA GLU A 258 8.89 10.99 -34.68
C GLU A 258 8.06 11.68 -33.58
N GLU A 259 6.77 11.93 -33.83
CA GLU A 259 5.83 12.42 -32.82
C GLU A 259 5.56 11.36 -31.73
N CYS A 260 5.34 10.10 -32.09
CA CYS A 260 5.22 8.99 -31.15
C CYS A 260 6.53 8.67 -30.44
N LEU A 261 7.70 8.88 -31.05
CA LEU A 261 9.02 8.71 -30.42
C LEU A 261 9.27 9.86 -29.44
N ARG A 262 8.90 11.10 -29.76
CA ARG A 262 8.90 12.22 -28.79
C ARG A 262 7.91 12.01 -27.66
N LEU A 263 6.72 11.49 -27.95
CA LEU A 263 5.75 11.11 -26.93
C LEU A 263 6.25 9.91 -26.12
N GLN A 264 6.96 8.95 -26.73
CA GLN A 264 7.55 7.80 -26.06
C GLN A 264 8.79 8.19 -25.25
N GLU A 265 9.54 9.21 -25.66
CA GLU A 265 10.67 9.80 -24.92
C GLU A 265 10.13 10.59 -23.73
N SER A 266 9.08 11.40 -23.92
CA SER A 266 8.35 12.09 -22.84
C SER A 266 7.63 11.12 -21.89
N ILE A 267 7.04 10.04 -22.41
CA ILE A 267 6.46 8.95 -21.60
C ILE A 267 7.57 8.19 -20.89
N SER A 268 8.73 7.94 -21.51
CA SER A 268 9.87 7.28 -20.86
C SER A 268 10.50 8.17 -19.78
N GLU A 269 10.54 9.49 -19.97
CA GLU A 269 10.94 10.45 -18.93
C GLU A 269 9.91 10.49 -17.79
N ALA A 270 8.61 10.44 -18.11
CA ALA A 270 7.54 10.35 -17.11
C ALA A 270 7.49 8.98 -16.40
N GLU A 271 7.79 7.89 -17.09
CA GLU A 271 7.92 6.53 -16.55
C GLU A 271 9.18 6.42 -15.70
N GLU A 272 10.33 6.97 -16.10
CA GLU A 272 11.50 7.06 -15.22
C GLU A 272 11.20 7.93 -14.00
N LYS A 273 10.49 9.04 -14.15
CA LYS A 273 10.08 9.88 -13.01
C LYS A 273 9.14 9.12 -12.09
N HIS A 274 8.14 8.44 -12.62
CA HIS A 274 7.20 7.62 -11.83
C HIS A 274 7.86 6.37 -11.24
N VAL A 275 8.85 5.76 -11.89
CA VAL A 275 9.65 4.67 -11.32
C VAL A 275 10.45 5.20 -10.14
N ARG A 276 11.12 6.35 -10.25
CA ARG A 276 11.82 7.00 -9.13
C ARG A 276 10.86 7.41 -8.00
N GLU A 277 9.68 7.93 -8.31
CA GLU A 277 8.63 8.24 -7.32
C GLU A 277 8.09 6.97 -6.65
N VAL A 278 7.85 5.89 -7.41
CA VAL A 278 7.40 4.60 -6.89
C VAL A 278 8.50 3.92 -6.07
N GLU A 279 9.77 4.04 -6.45
CA GLU A 279 10.91 3.53 -5.66
C GLU A 279 11.09 4.33 -4.37
N ALA A 280 10.96 5.66 -4.41
CA ALA A 280 10.93 6.49 -3.22
C ALA A 280 9.76 6.10 -2.30
N ILE A 281 8.54 5.93 -2.83
CA ILE A 281 7.36 5.45 -2.08
C ILE A 281 7.61 4.03 -1.55
N LYS A 282 8.28 3.15 -2.30
CA LYS A 282 8.55 1.76 -1.90
C LYS A 282 9.58 1.69 -0.78
N ASP A 283 10.57 2.57 -0.75
CA ASP A 283 11.50 2.73 0.36
C ASP A 283 10.85 3.43 1.56
N GLU A 284 9.94 4.38 1.34
CA GLU A 284 9.12 4.97 2.40
C GLU A 284 8.19 3.93 3.03
N VAL A 285 7.56 3.08 2.22
CA VAL A 285 6.72 1.94 2.66
C VAL A 285 7.57 0.89 3.39
N LYS A 286 8.81 0.60 2.95
CA LYS A 286 9.72 -0.26 3.74
C LYS A 286 10.01 0.33 5.11
N LYS A 287 10.38 1.62 5.20
CA LYS A 287 10.63 2.30 6.49
C LYS A 287 9.38 2.26 7.38
N LEU A 288 8.21 2.56 6.83
CA LEU A 288 6.94 2.51 7.54
C LEU A 288 6.58 1.08 7.98
N THR A 289 6.90 0.05 7.18
CA THR A 289 6.69 -1.36 7.52
C THR A 289 7.64 -1.81 8.65
N GLU A 290 8.90 -1.38 8.61
CA GLU A 290 9.88 -1.63 9.68
C GLU A 290 9.45 -0.94 10.99
N CYS A 291 9.04 0.33 10.92
CA CYS A 291 8.48 1.07 12.06
C CYS A 291 7.19 0.43 12.59
N LEU A 292 6.30 -0.06 11.72
CA LEU A 292 5.10 -0.80 12.12
C LEU A 292 5.46 -2.10 12.82
N LYS A 293 6.49 -2.81 12.35
CA LYS A 293 6.97 -4.05 12.97
C LYS A 293 7.52 -3.79 14.37
N ILE A 294 8.41 -2.80 14.51
CA ILE A 294 8.95 -2.34 15.81
C ILE A 294 7.81 -1.94 16.77
N ALA A 295 6.86 -1.12 16.31
CA ALA A 295 5.71 -0.73 17.13
C ALA A 295 4.79 -1.90 17.50
N ASN A 296 4.72 -2.95 16.67
CA ASN A 296 3.93 -4.14 16.94
C ASN A 296 4.64 -5.06 17.95
N ASP A 297 5.96 -5.23 17.83
CA ASP A 297 6.81 -5.94 18.78
C ASP A 297 6.80 -5.24 20.16
N GLU A 298 6.88 -3.90 20.18
CA GLU A 298 6.70 -3.09 21.39
C GLU A 298 5.30 -3.30 22.00
N ARG A 299 4.23 -3.23 21.19
CA ARG A 299 2.85 -3.47 21.63
C ARG A 299 2.67 -4.87 22.23
N GLU A 300 3.32 -5.89 21.64
CA GLU A 300 3.23 -7.27 22.11
C GLU A 300 4.03 -7.47 23.40
N SER A 301 5.19 -6.81 23.54
CA SER A 301 5.95 -6.76 24.81
C SER A 301 5.16 -6.06 25.92
N LEU A 302 4.51 -4.92 25.63
CA LEU A 302 3.66 -4.19 26.57
C LEU A 302 2.45 -5.02 26.97
N LYS A 303 1.82 -5.73 26.04
CA LYS A 303 0.69 -6.63 26.31
C LYS A 303 1.09 -7.77 27.24
N LYS A 304 2.28 -8.34 27.07
CA LYS A 304 2.83 -9.36 27.96
C LYS A 304 3.11 -8.80 29.36
N ALA A 305 3.75 -7.64 29.45
CA ALA A 305 3.98 -6.95 30.73
C ALA A 305 2.66 -6.59 31.45
N LEU A 306 1.60 -6.23 30.71
CA LEU A 306 0.26 -5.96 31.26
C LEU A 306 -0.41 -7.24 31.80
N GLN A 307 -0.19 -8.39 31.16
CA GLN A 307 -0.66 -9.67 31.67
C GLN A 307 0.10 -10.09 32.95
N GLU A 308 1.43 -10.00 32.96
CA GLU A 308 2.27 -10.28 34.13
C GLU A 308 1.90 -9.37 35.32
N ASN A 309 1.64 -8.07 35.08
CA ASN A 309 1.12 -7.17 36.12
C ASN A 309 -0.30 -7.54 36.58
N GLY A 310 -1.16 -8.02 35.68
CA GLY A 310 -2.50 -8.50 36.01
C GLY A 310 -2.49 -9.75 36.90
N GLU A 311 -1.54 -10.65 36.68
CA GLU A 311 -1.32 -11.85 37.50
C GLU A 311 -0.72 -11.48 38.87
N ALA A 312 0.27 -10.57 38.91
CA ALA A 312 0.81 -10.01 40.15
C ALA A 312 -0.26 -9.27 40.97
N LYS A 313 -1.15 -8.51 40.34
CA LYS A 313 -2.27 -7.83 40.99
C LYS A 313 -3.25 -8.82 41.65
N LYS A 314 -3.60 -9.92 40.96
CA LYS A 314 -4.45 -10.97 41.55
C LYS A 314 -3.80 -11.62 42.77
N SER A 315 -2.50 -11.91 42.71
CA SER A 315 -1.75 -12.44 43.85
C SER A 315 -1.72 -11.47 45.05
N LEU A 316 -1.60 -10.16 44.80
CA LEU A 316 -1.69 -9.14 45.84
C LEU A 316 -3.11 -9.01 46.41
N GLU A 317 -4.15 -9.05 45.57
CA GLU A 317 -5.56 -9.05 46.02
C GLU A 317 -5.88 -10.26 46.88
N GLU A 318 -5.43 -11.45 46.51
CA GLU A 318 -5.59 -12.68 47.29
C GLU A 318 -4.80 -12.65 48.62
N ASN A 319 -3.58 -12.09 48.63
CA ASN A 319 -2.81 -11.88 49.86
C ASN A 319 -3.49 -10.87 50.80
N ILE A 320 -4.04 -9.77 50.27
CA ILE A 320 -4.80 -8.78 51.06
C ILE A 320 -6.04 -9.43 51.66
N GLU A 321 -6.76 -10.25 50.89
CA GLU A 321 -7.96 -10.94 51.37
C GLU A 321 -7.64 -11.99 52.45
N ASN A 322 -6.53 -12.71 52.31
CA ASN A 322 -6.02 -13.61 53.36
C ASN A 322 -5.61 -12.84 54.63
N GLN A 323 -4.95 -11.68 54.50
CA GLN A 323 -4.63 -10.82 55.64
C GLN A 323 -5.89 -10.26 56.33
N LYS A 324 -6.93 -9.87 55.59
CA LYS A 324 -8.21 -9.46 56.19
C LYS A 324 -8.84 -10.58 57.02
N ARG A 325 -8.94 -11.80 56.48
CA ARG A 325 -9.47 -12.96 57.23
C ARG A 325 -8.66 -13.25 58.49
N GLN A 326 -7.34 -13.05 58.44
CA GLN A 326 -6.47 -13.21 59.60
C GLN A 326 -6.71 -12.10 60.65
N ILE A 327 -6.95 -10.86 60.22
CA ILE A 327 -7.35 -9.74 61.10
C ILE A 327 -8.74 -9.99 61.71
N GLU A 328 -9.72 -10.46 60.94
CA GLU A 328 -11.05 -10.83 61.43
C GLU A 328 -10.98 -11.93 62.49
N SER A 329 -10.15 -12.97 62.27
CA SER A 329 -9.91 -14.01 63.27
C SER A 329 -9.23 -13.47 64.54
N LEU A 330 -8.25 -12.58 64.41
CA LEU A 330 -7.59 -11.95 65.57
C LEU A 330 -8.54 -11.02 66.35
N ASN A 331 -9.42 -10.28 65.67
CA ASN A 331 -10.45 -9.46 66.29
C ASN A 331 -11.51 -10.31 67.01
N GLY A 332 -11.90 -11.45 66.45
CA GLY A 332 -12.77 -12.43 67.12
C GLY A 332 -12.14 -12.93 68.43
N ASN A 333 -10.88 -13.35 68.37
CA ASN A 333 -10.12 -13.79 69.55
C ASN A 333 -9.97 -12.68 70.60
N LEU A 334 -9.76 -11.43 70.17
CA LEU A 334 -9.68 -10.27 71.07
C LEU A 334 -11.01 -10.06 71.81
N SER A 335 -12.14 -10.14 71.10
CA SER A 335 -13.48 -10.03 71.67
C SER A 335 -13.80 -11.14 72.68
N GLU A 336 -13.39 -12.39 72.40
CA GLU A 336 -13.50 -13.48 73.38
C GLU A 336 -12.68 -13.21 74.65
N VAL A 337 -11.45 -12.69 74.53
CA VAL A 337 -10.60 -12.32 75.67
C VAL A 337 -11.19 -11.15 76.46
N GLU A 338 -11.80 -10.17 75.79
CA GLU A 338 -12.51 -9.06 76.44
C GLU A 338 -13.76 -9.53 77.19
N GLN A 339 -14.52 -10.47 76.61
CA GLN A 339 -15.66 -11.09 77.28
C GLN A 339 -15.23 -11.92 78.51
N GLN A 340 -14.13 -12.66 78.42
CA GLN A 340 -13.54 -13.37 79.57
C GLN A 340 -13.05 -12.41 80.65
N LYS A 341 -12.39 -11.31 80.28
CA LYS A 341 -11.97 -10.24 81.20
C LYS A 341 -13.16 -9.62 81.92
N SER A 342 -14.26 -9.34 81.20
CA SER A 342 -15.51 -8.84 81.79
C SER A 342 -16.08 -9.83 82.81
N SER A 343 -16.19 -11.12 82.45
CA SER A 343 -16.68 -12.16 83.37
C SER A 343 -15.80 -12.32 84.62
N LEU A 344 -14.48 -12.23 84.48
CA LEU A 344 -13.55 -12.25 85.63
C LEU A 344 -13.67 -11.00 86.50
N GLN A 345 -13.94 -9.83 85.90
CA GLN A 345 -14.18 -8.59 86.64
C GLN A 345 -15.47 -8.69 87.47
N ASP A 346 -16.56 -9.26 86.91
CA ASP A 346 -17.80 -9.49 87.64
C ASP A 346 -17.62 -10.48 88.80
N GLN A 347 -16.87 -11.57 88.59
CA GLN A 347 -16.50 -12.51 89.66
C GLN A 347 -15.67 -11.83 90.75
N PHE A 348 -14.73 -10.97 90.39
CA PHE A 348 -13.93 -10.20 91.35
C PHE A 348 -14.81 -9.24 92.17
N ASN A 349 -15.68 -8.47 91.51
CA ASN A 349 -16.64 -7.57 92.16
C ASN A 349 -17.55 -8.34 93.14
N GLN A 350 -17.98 -9.55 92.78
CA GLN A 350 -18.81 -10.41 93.64
C GLN A 350 -18.03 -10.99 94.84
N LEU A 351 -16.76 -11.32 94.67
CA LEU A 351 -15.88 -11.72 95.77
C LEU A 351 -15.61 -10.56 96.75
N ASP A 352 -15.45 -9.34 96.25
CA ASP A 352 -15.22 -8.14 97.08
C ASP A 352 -16.46 -7.78 97.92
N LEU A 353 -17.66 -7.87 97.33
CA LEU A 353 -18.93 -7.77 98.07
C LEU A 353 -19.04 -8.82 99.19
N ASN A 354 -18.71 -10.08 98.88
CA ASN A 354 -18.71 -11.17 99.87
C ASN A 354 -17.67 -10.95 100.98
N HIS A 355 -16.50 -10.40 100.64
CA HIS A 355 -15.47 -10.05 101.61
C HIS A 355 -15.96 -8.94 102.56
N GLY A 356 -16.57 -7.88 102.03
CA GLY A 356 -17.18 -6.81 102.82
C GLY A 356 -18.25 -7.32 103.80
N ASP A 357 -19.08 -8.28 103.39
CA ASP A 357 -20.06 -8.91 104.27
C ASP A 357 -19.44 -9.82 105.34
N LEU A 358 -18.33 -10.50 105.05
CA LEU A 358 -17.57 -11.23 106.06
C LEU A 358 -16.94 -10.27 107.09
N VAL A 359 -16.35 -9.16 106.64
CA VAL A 359 -15.76 -8.14 107.52
C VAL A 359 -16.81 -7.56 108.49
N ARG A 360 -18.00 -7.19 108.00
CA ARG A 360 -19.12 -6.74 108.84
C ARG A 360 -19.54 -7.79 109.88
N LYS A 361 -19.63 -9.07 109.48
CA LYS A 361 -19.94 -10.18 110.40
C LYS A 361 -18.86 -10.37 111.46
N PHE A 362 -17.59 -10.18 111.10
CA PHE A 362 -16.47 -10.29 112.04
C PHE A 362 -16.52 -9.18 113.10
N GLN A 363 -16.76 -7.92 112.69
CA GLN A 363 -16.93 -6.79 113.60
C GLN A 363 -18.07 -7.01 114.61
N VAL A 364 -19.24 -7.49 114.16
CA VAL A 364 -20.38 -7.80 115.05
C VAL A 364 -20.06 -8.93 116.05
N LEU A 365 -19.18 -9.87 115.70
CA LEU A 365 -18.72 -10.91 116.63
C LEU A 365 -17.70 -10.37 117.64
N GLU A 366 -16.80 -9.49 117.20
CA GLU A 366 -15.80 -8.82 118.03
C GLU A 366 -16.44 -7.89 119.09
N GLU A 367 -17.47 -7.14 118.71
CA GLU A 367 -18.31 -6.36 119.64
C GLU A 367 -18.99 -7.25 120.69
N LYS A 368 -19.52 -8.41 120.29
CA LYS A 368 -20.13 -9.39 121.23
C LYS A 368 -19.10 -9.99 122.21
N CYS A 369 -17.90 -10.32 121.75
CA CYS A 369 -16.81 -10.79 122.61
C CYS A 369 -16.39 -9.70 123.62
N SER A 370 -16.39 -8.43 123.20
CA SER A 370 -16.11 -7.29 124.06
C SER A 370 -17.20 -7.11 125.14
N GLN A 371 -18.47 -7.19 124.78
CA GLN A 371 -19.60 -7.10 125.73
C GLN A 371 -19.55 -8.20 126.80
N LEU A 372 -19.38 -9.46 126.41
CA LEU A 372 -19.28 -10.60 127.34
C LEU A 372 -18.12 -10.48 128.33
N THR A 373 -17.05 -9.78 127.93
CA THR A 373 -15.89 -9.52 128.80
C THR A 373 -16.22 -8.48 129.88
N SER A 374 -17.04 -7.48 129.56
CA SER A 374 -17.56 -6.48 130.52
C SER A 374 -18.51 -7.12 131.55
N ASP A 375 -19.47 -7.92 131.09
CA ASP A 375 -20.47 -8.56 131.95
C ASP A 375 -19.81 -9.49 133.00
N LYS A 376 -18.73 -10.17 132.61
CA LYS A 376 -17.91 -11.01 133.50
C LYS A 376 -17.26 -10.20 134.63
N GLN A 377 -16.77 -8.98 134.36
CA GLN A 377 -16.15 -8.12 135.37
C GLN A 377 -17.18 -7.59 136.39
N SER A 378 -18.40 -7.29 135.93
CA SER A 378 -19.52 -6.88 136.79
C SER A 378 -19.84 -7.93 137.87
N LEU A 379 -20.13 -9.17 137.44
CA LEU A 379 -20.47 -10.29 138.35
C LEU A 379 -19.35 -10.61 139.34
N GLN A 380 -18.09 -10.46 138.92
CA GLN A 380 -16.93 -10.68 139.77
C GLN A 380 -16.83 -9.63 140.89
N THR A 381 -17.35 -8.41 140.65
CA THR A 381 -17.39 -7.31 141.62
C THR A 381 -18.51 -7.50 142.66
N GLU A 382 -19.67 -8.00 142.25
CA GLU A 382 -20.78 -8.35 143.17
C GLU A 382 -20.40 -9.47 144.15
N LEU A 383 -19.67 -10.49 143.66
CA LEU A 383 -19.15 -11.59 144.48
C LEU A 383 -18.21 -11.14 145.61
N THR A 384 -17.45 -10.07 145.40
CA THR A 384 -16.62 -9.43 146.45
C THR A 384 -17.43 -8.59 147.45
N SER A 385 -18.61 -8.10 147.08
CA SER A 385 -19.47 -7.30 147.97
C SER A 385 -20.08 -8.17 149.08
N VAL A 386 -20.64 -9.33 148.72
CA VAL A 386 -21.33 -10.26 149.64
C VAL A 386 -20.40 -10.86 150.70
N ARG A 387 -19.08 -10.89 150.44
CA ARG A 387 -18.09 -11.53 151.32
C ARG A 387 -17.73 -10.72 152.57
N ASN A 388 -18.10 -9.44 152.63
CA ASN A 388 -17.58 -8.49 153.62
C ASN A 388 -18.56 -8.11 154.76
N SER A 389 -19.60 -8.92 155.02
CA SER A 389 -20.63 -8.58 156.03
C SER A 389 -21.12 -9.76 156.90
N SER A 390 -20.34 -10.18 157.91
CA SER A 390 -20.89 -10.92 159.07
C SER A 390 -20.04 -10.91 160.37
N LEU A 391 -20.54 -10.13 161.34
CA LEU A 391 -20.71 -10.44 162.78
C LEU A 391 -19.61 -10.26 163.86
N ASP A 392 -20.12 -9.75 165.01
CA ASP A 392 -19.57 -9.49 166.35
C ASP A 392 -18.97 -10.71 167.07
N THR A 393 -17.92 -10.66 167.91
CA THR A 393 -17.48 -9.90 169.12
C THR A 393 -17.75 -10.55 170.50
N ASN A 394 -16.62 -10.80 171.19
CA ASN A 394 -16.37 -10.49 172.61
C ASN A 394 -17.03 -11.23 173.79
N SER A 395 -17.20 -12.55 173.71
CA SER A 395 -16.86 -13.44 174.86
C SER A 395 -15.54 -14.21 174.64
N GLU A 396 -15.08 -14.23 173.39
CA GLU A 396 -13.89 -14.95 172.94
C GLU A 396 -12.58 -14.23 173.32
N VAL A 397 -12.58 -12.93 173.67
CA VAL A 397 -11.37 -12.07 173.81
C VAL A 397 -10.26 -12.71 174.64
N THR A 398 -10.57 -13.28 175.80
CA THR A 398 -9.54 -13.80 176.71
C THR A 398 -8.95 -15.13 176.23
N ARG A 399 -9.68 -15.90 175.40
CA ARG A 399 -9.15 -17.04 174.64
C ARG A 399 -8.41 -16.56 173.39
N LEU A 400 -8.95 -15.53 172.74
CA LEU A 400 -8.36 -14.85 171.59
C LEU A 400 -7.06 -14.13 171.91
N VAL A 401 -6.72 -13.75 173.14
CA VAL A 401 -5.37 -13.20 173.41
C VAL A 401 -4.32 -14.31 173.27
N GLN A 402 -4.58 -15.50 173.82
CA GLN A 402 -3.67 -16.65 173.66
C GLN A 402 -3.70 -17.21 172.24
N GLU A 403 -4.87 -17.20 171.59
CA GLU A 403 -4.99 -17.49 170.15
C GLU A 403 -4.40 -16.38 169.26
N LEU A 404 -4.32 -15.12 169.71
CA LEU A 404 -3.74 -13.99 168.96
C LEU A 404 -2.23 -14.12 168.92
N GLU A 405 -1.56 -14.57 169.99
CA GLU A 405 -0.11 -14.82 169.92
C GLU A 405 0.21 -15.94 168.90
N ASN A 406 -0.58 -17.02 168.90
CA ASN A 406 -0.46 -18.11 167.92
C ASN A 406 -0.94 -17.71 166.51
N LYS A 407 -1.97 -16.87 166.38
CA LYS A 407 -2.45 -16.34 165.10
C LYS A 407 -1.55 -15.23 164.56
N LYS A 408 -0.81 -14.51 165.40
CA LYS A 408 0.18 -13.48 165.02
C LYS A 408 1.40 -14.13 164.41
N THR A 409 1.96 -15.16 165.05
CA THR A 409 3.01 -15.99 164.42
C THR A 409 2.51 -16.71 163.16
N SER A 410 1.25 -17.16 163.13
CA SER A 410 0.63 -17.68 161.90
C SER A 410 0.41 -16.60 160.83
N LEU A 411 0.10 -15.36 161.20
CA LEU A 411 -0.07 -14.21 160.31
C LEU A 411 1.25 -13.69 159.78
N GLU A 412 2.33 -13.73 160.55
CA GLU A 412 3.69 -13.46 160.07
C GLU A 412 4.08 -14.51 159.03
N ASN A 413 3.89 -15.81 159.30
CA ASN A 413 4.11 -16.87 158.30
C ASN A 413 3.20 -16.74 157.06
N LEU A 414 1.94 -16.32 157.23
CA LEU A 414 1.02 -16.08 156.10
C LEU A 414 1.38 -14.81 155.32
N SER A 415 1.91 -13.79 156.00
CA SER A 415 2.42 -12.54 155.41
C SER A 415 3.70 -12.80 154.62
N GLU A 416 4.62 -13.59 155.14
CA GLU A 416 5.82 -14.05 154.43
C GLU A 416 5.46 -14.91 153.21
N SER A 417 4.47 -15.81 153.33
CA SER A 417 3.92 -16.58 152.19
C SER A 417 3.21 -15.70 151.15
N SER A 418 2.43 -14.71 151.59
CA SER A 418 1.72 -13.75 150.74
C SER A 418 2.67 -12.80 150.02
N THR A 419 3.71 -12.32 150.70
CA THR A 419 4.76 -11.49 150.09
C THR A 419 5.66 -12.30 149.16
N ALA A 420 5.98 -13.56 149.48
CA ALA A 420 6.70 -14.45 148.58
C ALA A 420 5.90 -14.80 147.31
N THR A 421 4.59 -15.05 147.42
CA THR A 421 3.71 -15.28 146.25
C THR A 421 3.49 -13.99 145.45
N LYS A 422 3.36 -12.83 146.11
CA LYS A 422 3.34 -11.53 145.43
C LYS A 422 4.64 -11.26 144.66
N LEU A 423 5.80 -11.48 145.27
CA LEU A 423 7.11 -11.37 144.59
C LEU A 423 7.25 -12.35 143.42
N SER A 424 6.68 -13.56 143.54
CA SER A 424 6.64 -14.54 142.45
C SER A 424 5.77 -14.05 141.29
N LEU A 425 4.59 -13.50 141.58
CA LEU A 425 3.70 -12.92 140.57
C LEU A 425 4.26 -11.65 139.94
N GLU A 426 4.90 -10.77 140.71
CA GLU A 426 5.58 -9.57 140.21
C GLU A 426 6.75 -9.94 139.28
N LYS A 427 7.54 -10.96 139.63
CA LYS A 427 8.53 -11.55 138.69
C LYS A 427 7.87 -12.11 137.44
N LYS A 428 6.74 -12.82 137.56
CA LYS A 428 6.02 -13.39 136.41
C LYS A 428 5.45 -12.31 135.49
N ILE A 429 4.94 -11.22 136.04
CA ILE A 429 4.50 -10.04 135.30
C ILE A 429 5.69 -9.38 134.60
N GLN A 430 6.83 -9.25 135.28
CA GLN A 430 8.04 -8.67 134.70
C GLN A 430 8.64 -9.53 133.56
N GLU A 431 8.62 -10.86 133.70
CA GLU A 431 8.96 -11.83 132.63
C GLU A 431 8.01 -11.70 131.43
N LEU A 432 6.70 -11.56 131.68
CA LEU A 432 5.70 -11.40 130.61
C LEU A 432 5.81 -10.05 129.90
N SER A 433 6.05 -8.95 130.62
CA SER A 433 6.33 -7.65 130.00
C SER A 433 7.58 -7.70 129.12
N GLN A 434 8.68 -8.30 129.60
CA GLN A 434 9.90 -8.47 128.78
C GLN A 434 9.66 -9.31 127.52
N LEU A 435 8.77 -10.32 127.58
CA LEU A 435 8.39 -11.10 126.40
C LEU A 435 7.52 -10.29 125.43
N VAL A 436 6.59 -9.48 125.93
CA VAL A 436 5.75 -8.58 125.11
C VAL A 436 6.61 -7.52 124.43
N ASP A 437 7.52 -6.86 125.15
CA ASP A 437 8.44 -5.86 124.58
C ASP A 437 9.31 -6.47 123.47
N LYS A 438 9.74 -7.72 123.67
CA LYS A 438 10.54 -8.46 122.68
C LYS A 438 9.74 -8.84 121.43
N LEU A 439 8.52 -9.35 121.61
CA LEU A 439 7.61 -9.66 120.49
C LEU A 439 7.19 -8.39 119.74
N GLN A 440 6.99 -7.27 120.43
CA GLN A 440 6.71 -5.98 119.80
C GLN A 440 7.91 -5.53 118.94
N GLY A 441 9.14 -5.62 119.46
CA GLY A 441 10.36 -5.33 118.68
C GLY A 441 10.55 -6.25 117.46
N GLU A 442 10.16 -7.53 117.55
CA GLU A 442 10.15 -8.46 116.42
C GLU A 442 9.08 -8.08 115.38
N ILE A 443 7.88 -7.66 115.81
CA ILE A 443 6.81 -7.15 114.93
C ILE A 443 7.24 -5.86 114.22
N ASP A 444 7.81 -4.90 114.95
CA ASP A 444 8.27 -3.61 114.40
C ASP A 444 9.41 -3.83 113.38
N SER A 445 10.32 -4.77 113.66
CA SER A 445 11.38 -5.19 112.72
C SER A 445 10.80 -5.82 111.45
N LEU A 446 9.82 -6.71 111.57
CA LEU A 446 9.16 -7.34 110.41
C LEU A 446 8.36 -6.32 109.59
N ALA A 447 7.70 -5.36 110.24
CA ALA A 447 7.01 -4.26 109.56
C ALA A 447 7.98 -3.39 108.77
N ALA A 448 9.14 -3.02 109.34
CA ALA A 448 10.18 -2.27 108.64
C ALA A 448 10.76 -3.06 107.44
N GLN A 449 10.98 -4.37 107.59
CA GLN A 449 11.43 -5.22 106.48
C GLN A 449 10.38 -5.32 105.36
N LYS A 450 9.10 -5.45 105.69
CA LYS A 450 8.00 -5.43 104.70
C LYS A 450 7.96 -4.12 103.92
N ILE A 451 8.02 -2.98 104.62
CA ILE A 451 8.01 -1.65 103.99
C ILE A 451 9.20 -1.48 103.05
N ASN A 452 10.41 -1.88 103.47
CA ASN A 452 11.59 -1.83 102.60
C ASN A 452 11.42 -2.72 101.36
N ARG A 453 10.90 -3.94 101.50
CA ARG A 453 10.68 -4.85 100.37
C ARG A 453 9.60 -4.36 99.41
N GLU A 454 8.53 -3.74 99.92
CA GLU A 454 7.51 -3.07 99.09
C GLU A 454 8.10 -1.87 98.32
N ASN A 455 8.96 -1.08 98.96
CA ASN A 455 9.65 0.04 98.31
C ASN A 455 10.63 -0.42 97.23
N GLU A 456 11.38 -1.52 97.45
CA GLU A 456 12.25 -2.13 96.44
C GLU A 456 11.44 -2.63 95.23
N LEU A 457 10.36 -3.39 95.46
CA LEU A 457 9.48 -3.89 94.40
C LEU A 457 8.85 -2.74 93.60
N ASN A 458 8.43 -1.67 94.27
CA ASN A 458 7.90 -0.47 93.61
C ASN A 458 8.98 0.23 92.78
N ALA A 459 10.23 0.27 93.23
CA ALA A 459 11.35 0.83 92.48
C ALA A 459 11.75 -0.03 91.26
N GLU A 460 11.65 -1.35 91.35
CA GLU A 460 11.84 -2.27 90.20
C GLU A 460 10.70 -2.15 89.19
N LEU A 461 9.46 -2.04 89.66
CA LEU A 461 8.26 -1.82 88.84
C LEU A 461 8.31 -0.47 88.10
N ALA A 462 8.82 0.58 88.75
CA ALA A 462 9.01 1.89 88.12
C ALA A 462 10.02 1.81 86.97
N ARG A 463 11.19 1.17 87.20
CA ARG A 463 12.23 1.01 86.17
C ARG A 463 11.80 0.16 84.99
N THR A 464 11.04 -0.91 85.21
CA THR A 464 10.50 -1.74 84.12
C THR A 464 9.44 -0.99 83.30
N LYS A 465 8.56 -0.21 83.94
CA LYS A 465 7.64 0.70 83.23
C LYS A 465 8.39 1.74 82.39
N GLU A 466 9.40 2.40 82.97
CA GLU A 466 10.23 3.39 82.27
C GLU A 466 10.99 2.78 81.09
N PHE A 467 11.56 1.57 81.25
CA PHE A 467 12.22 0.84 80.17
C PHE A 467 11.27 0.55 79.00
N HIS A 468 10.11 -0.07 79.28
CA HIS A 468 9.13 -0.38 78.23
C HIS A 468 8.53 0.87 77.59
N GLN A 469 8.35 1.96 78.34
CA GLN A 469 7.86 3.22 77.79
C GLN A 469 8.90 3.83 76.83
N ASN A 470 10.19 3.83 77.19
CA ASN A 470 11.26 4.27 76.29
C ASN A 470 11.40 3.36 75.04
N GLU A 471 11.18 2.06 75.17
CA GLU A 471 11.20 1.11 74.05
C GLU A 471 10.01 1.31 73.09
N MET A 472 8.82 1.59 73.63
CA MET A 472 7.63 1.98 72.86
C MET A 472 7.81 3.34 72.16
N GLU A 473 8.40 4.34 72.82
CA GLU A 473 8.69 5.65 72.21
C GLU A 473 9.73 5.50 71.07
N SER A 474 10.76 4.67 71.27
CA SER A 474 11.80 4.36 70.29
C SER A 474 11.26 3.64 69.05
N THR A 475 10.42 2.62 69.23
CA THR A 475 9.79 1.88 68.12
C THR A 475 8.80 2.75 67.34
N LYS A 476 7.96 3.51 68.05
CA LYS A 476 7.04 4.49 67.45
C LYS A 476 7.78 5.55 66.63
N LYS A 477 8.92 6.05 67.13
CA LYS A 477 9.76 7.01 66.40
C LYS A 477 10.35 6.42 65.12
N LYS A 478 10.89 5.20 65.17
CA LYS A 478 11.42 4.49 63.98
C LYS A 478 10.33 4.28 62.92
N TYR A 479 9.16 3.82 63.32
CA TYR A 479 8.01 3.66 62.43
C TYR A 479 7.59 4.97 61.76
N GLN A 480 7.60 6.09 62.51
CA GLN A 480 7.30 7.40 61.97
C GLN A 480 8.38 7.87 60.97
N GLU A 481 9.66 7.72 61.29
CA GLU A 481 10.78 8.04 60.38
C GLU A 481 10.75 7.20 59.08
N GLU A 482 10.32 5.94 59.16
CA GLU A 482 10.20 5.03 58.02
C GLU A 482 8.97 5.36 57.15
N LYS A 483 7.83 5.68 57.78
CA LYS A 483 6.64 6.21 57.12
C LYS A 483 6.92 7.51 56.37
N ASP A 484 7.63 8.45 57.00
CA ASP A 484 7.93 9.75 56.40
C ASP A 484 8.89 9.63 55.21
N LYS A 485 9.86 8.69 55.25
CA LYS A 485 10.68 8.31 54.08
C LYS A 485 9.83 7.75 52.94
N MET A 486 8.91 6.83 53.25
CA MET A 486 8.07 6.22 52.22
C MET A 486 7.13 7.25 51.56
N ILE A 487 6.62 8.22 52.33
CA ILE A 487 5.87 9.38 51.80
C ILE A 487 6.74 10.24 50.89
N GLN A 488 7.99 10.54 51.27
CA GLN A 488 8.92 11.28 50.39
C GLN A 488 9.20 10.54 49.09
N GLU A 489 9.43 9.23 49.14
CA GLU A 489 9.71 8.42 47.94
C GLU A 489 8.50 8.33 46.99
N ILE A 490 7.30 8.20 47.56
CA ILE A 490 6.03 8.26 46.79
C ILE A 490 5.87 9.64 46.13
N ASN A 491 6.12 10.74 46.85
CA ASN A 491 6.01 12.08 46.31
C ASN A 491 7.01 12.35 45.18
N LEU A 492 8.26 11.89 45.30
CA LEU A 492 9.26 11.99 44.23
C LEU A 492 8.82 11.25 42.96
N LYS A 493 8.30 10.02 43.10
CA LYS A 493 7.74 9.24 41.98
C LYS A 493 6.49 9.88 41.38
N LEU A 494 5.68 10.55 42.19
CA LEU A 494 4.52 11.31 41.73
C LEU A 494 4.93 12.52 40.89
N GLU A 495 5.90 13.33 41.35
CA GLU A 495 6.41 14.46 40.57
C GLU A 495 7.08 14.00 39.25
N GLU A 496 7.79 12.87 39.27
CA GLU A 496 8.36 12.27 38.06
C GLU A 496 7.27 11.84 37.07
N ALA A 497 6.22 11.17 37.56
CA ALA A 497 5.06 10.82 36.75
C ALA A 497 4.33 12.05 36.19
N GLU A 498 4.23 13.14 36.96
CA GLU A 498 3.65 14.41 36.49
C GLU A 498 4.49 15.10 35.42
N ARG A 499 5.83 15.11 35.57
CA ARG A 499 6.76 15.60 34.52
C ARG A 499 6.63 14.77 33.25
N ASN A 500 6.61 13.45 33.37
CA ASN A 500 6.43 12.54 32.24
C ASN A 500 5.07 12.73 31.55
N ARG A 501 3.99 12.89 32.33
CA ARG A 501 2.66 13.24 31.82
C ARG A 501 2.67 14.57 31.07
N SER A 502 3.31 15.60 31.61
CA SER A 502 3.42 16.92 30.95
C SER A 502 4.19 16.83 29.63
N ASN A 503 5.30 16.09 29.59
CA ASN A 503 6.08 15.84 28.37
C ASN A 503 5.26 15.08 27.31
N LEU A 504 4.52 14.04 27.71
CA LEU A 504 3.60 13.29 26.85
C LEU A 504 2.49 14.18 26.29
N THR A 505 1.83 14.99 27.13
CA THR A 505 0.81 15.95 26.68
C THR A 505 1.39 16.92 25.66
N ALA A 506 2.56 17.52 25.90
CA ALA A 506 3.20 18.45 24.97
C ALA A 506 3.68 17.78 23.66
N CYS A 507 3.85 16.45 23.65
CA CYS A 507 4.14 15.68 22.45
C CYS A 507 2.85 15.39 21.66
N ILE A 508 1.76 15.05 22.35
CA ILE A 508 0.42 14.88 21.76
C ILE A 508 -0.03 16.17 21.08
N THR A 509 0.08 17.34 21.74
CA THR A 509 -0.33 18.62 21.13
C THR A 509 0.44 18.93 19.84
N ARG A 510 1.74 18.64 19.78
CA ARG A 510 2.54 18.78 18.55
C ARG A 510 2.13 17.81 17.45
N LEU A 511 1.72 16.59 17.80
CA LEU A 511 1.17 15.63 16.84
C LEU A 511 -0.20 16.08 16.34
N GLU A 512 -1.07 16.62 17.20
CA GLU A 512 -2.37 17.20 16.82
C GLU A 512 -2.20 18.40 15.88
N GLU A 513 -1.27 19.31 16.16
CA GLU A 513 -0.91 20.42 15.26
C GLU A 513 -0.39 19.92 13.91
N SER A 514 0.48 18.90 13.91
CA SER A 514 1.01 18.30 12.68
C SER A 514 -0.08 17.61 11.86
N VAL A 515 -0.95 16.83 12.49
CA VAL A 515 -2.12 16.20 11.85
C VAL A 515 -3.06 17.26 11.27
N GLY A 516 -3.31 18.35 12.00
CA GLY A 516 -4.11 19.48 11.51
C GLY A 516 -3.50 20.16 10.26
N SER A 517 -2.17 20.31 10.22
CA SER A 517 -1.48 20.81 9.03
C SER A 517 -1.59 19.87 7.83
N LEU A 518 -1.37 18.56 8.04
CA LEU A 518 -1.49 17.54 6.99
C LEU A 518 -2.92 17.39 6.47
N GLN A 519 -3.93 17.51 7.34
CA GLN A 519 -5.34 17.54 6.92
C GLN A 519 -5.64 18.76 6.04
N LYS A 520 -5.08 19.93 6.37
CA LYS A 520 -5.24 21.14 5.56
C LYS A 520 -4.56 21.02 4.19
N ASP A 521 -3.36 20.43 4.13
CA ASP A 521 -2.66 20.20 2.87
C ASP A 521 -3.34 19.12 2.01
N LEU A 522 -3.91 18.09 2.64
CA LEU A 522 -4.78 17.11 1.97
C LEU A 522 -6.02 17.79 1.36
N GLU A 523 -6.71 18.65 2.12
CA GLU A 523 -7.87 19.42 1.66
C GLU A 523 -7.50 20.35 0.48
N ASN A 524 -6.34 21.03 0.56
CA ASN A 524 -5.81 21.86 -0.53
C ASN A 524 -5.53 21.02 -1.79
N SER A 525 -4.86 19.88 -1.66
CA SER A 525 -4.56 18.98 -2.79
C SER A 525 -5.83 18.39 -3.41
N ARG A 526 -6.83 18.08 -2.59
CA ARG A 526 -8.14 17.57 -3.04
C ARG A 526 -8.95 18.65 -3.77
N ASN A 527 -8.82 19.91 -3.37
CA ASN A 527 -9.43 21.03 -4.07
C ASN A 527 -8.68 21.38 -5.36
N HIS A 528 -7.35 21.23 -5.41
CA HIS A 528 -6.58 21.31 -6.65
C HIS A 528 -6.99 20.21 -7.65
N GLN A 529 -7.14 18.96 -7.19
CA GLN A 529 -7.64 17.86 -8.01
C GLN A 529 -9.00 18.18 -8.64
N LYS A 530 -9.98 18.67 -7.85
CA LYS A 530 -11.30 19.08 -8.36
C LYS A 530 -11.24 20.20 -9.42
N VAL A 531 -10.25 21.09 -9.35
CA VAL A 531 -10.02 22.12 -10.38
C VAL A 531 -9.47 21.47 -11.64
N THR A 532 -8.43 20.64 -11.52
CA THR A 532 -7.85 19.93 -12.67
C THR A 532 -8.85 18.99 -13.36
N GLU A 533 -9.74 18.32 -12.60
CA GLU A 533 -10.81 17.49 -13.16
C GLU A 533 -11.81 18.33 -13.96
N LYS A 534 -12.16 19.53 -13.51
CA LYS A 534 -13.01 20.46 -14.27
C LYS A 534 -12.32 20.98 -15.53
N GLU A 535 -11.05 21.34 -15.45
CA GLU A 535 -10.27 21.78 -16.61
C GLU A 535 -10.19 20.65 -17.66
N LEU A 536 -9.95 19.42 -17.23
CA LEU A 536 -9.88 18.24 -18.09
C LEU A 536 -11.25 17.89 -18.69
N GLU A 537 -12.34 18.07 -17.95
CA GLU A 537 -13.71 17.93 -18.46
C GLU A 537 -14.01 19.00 -19.54
N THR A 538 -13.65 20.28 -19.31
CA THR A 538 -13.82 21.32 -20.34
C THR A 538 -12.94 21.10 -21.57
N ALA A 539 -11.74 20.53 -21.40
CA ALA A 539 -10.88 20.14 -22.51
C ALA A 539 -11.49 18.99 -23.32
N ARG A 540 -12.11 18.00 -22.66
CA ARG A 540 -12.88 16.93 -23.33
C ARG A 540 -14.04 17.52 -24.12
N GLU A 541 -14.86 18.37 -23.53
CA GLU A 541 -15.98 19.02 -24.24
C GLU A 541 -15.52 19.78 -25.49
N GLN A 542 -14.39 20.49 -25.41
CA GLN A 542 -13.78 21.16 -26.57
C GLN A 542 -13.34 20.17 -27.64
N LEU A 543 -12.65 19.09 -27.26
CA LEU A 543 -12.21 18.03 -28.18
C LEU A 543 -13.41 17.38 -28.90
N ASP A 544 -14.47 17.09 -28.14
CA ASP A 544 -15.74 16.55 -28.62
C ASP A 544 -16.45 17.49 -29.62
N THR A 545 -16.39 18.82 -29.40
CA THR A 545 -16.88 19.80 -30.39
C THR A 545 -16.01 19.84 -31.65
N LEU A 546 -14.68 19.70 -31.49
CA LEU A 546 -13.75 19.67 -32.62
C LEU A 546 -13.99 18.43 -33.48
N GLU A 547 -14.09 17.25 -32.90
CA GLU A 547 -14.40 16.01 -33.61
C GLU A 547 -15.73 16.10 -34.37
N ARG A 548 -16.77 16.68 -33.74
CA ARG A 548 -18.07 16.91 -34.40
C ARG A 548 -17.95 17.87 -35.59
N SER A 549 -17.12 18.91 -35.52
CA SER A 549 -16.84 19.78 -36.68
C SER A 549 -16.05 19.05 -37.78
N LEU A 550 -14.98 18.34 -37.43
CA LEU A 550 -14.14 17.62 -38.37
C LEU A 550 -14.91 16.51 -39.11
N LYS A 551 -15.83 15.83 -38.42
CA LYS A 551 -16.74 14.84 -39.01
C LYS A 551 -17.68 15.46 -40.03
N LYS A 552 -18.23 16.64 -39.75
CA LYS A 552 -19.07 17.41 -40.69
C LYS A 552 -18.27 17.91 -41.90
N ASP A 553 -17.02 18.32 -41.70
CA ASP A 553 -16.12 18.73 -42.78
C ASP A 553 -15.68 17.53 -43.65
N LEU A 554 -15.53 16.34 -43.06
CA LEU A 554 -15.35 15.08 -43.77
C LEU A 554 -16.59 14.67 -44.58
N GLU A 555 -17.80 14.82 -44.02
CA GLU A 555 -19.06 14.52 -44.71
C GLU A 555 -19.29 15.47 -45.90
N THR A 556 -19.04 16.78 -45.74
CA THR A 556 -19.10 17.75 -46.85
C THR A 556 -18.01 17.55 -47.89
N SER A 557 -16.80 17.13 -47.48
CA SER A 557 -15.73 16.74 -48.41
C SER A 557 -16.08 15.48 -49.21
N ARG A 558 -16.69 14.48 -48.57
CA ARG A 558 -17.20 13.26 -49.25
C ARG A 558 -18.32 13.59 -50.24
N ALA A 559 -19.23 14.49 -49.89
CA ALA A 559 -20.26 14.97 -50.82
C ALA A 559 -19.65 15.64 -52.06
N ARG A 560 -18.65 16.53 -51.88
CA ARG A 560 -17.91 17.13 -52.99
C ARG A 560 -17.16 16.12 -53.86
N ILE A 561 -16.60 15.06 -53.27
CA ILE A 561 -15.94 13.98 -54.03
C ILE A 561 -16.98 13.25 -54.89
N ALA A 562 -18.16 12.92 -54.34
CA ALA A 562 -19.23 12.28 -55.11
C ALA A 562 -19.75 13.16 -56.27
N ASP A 563 -19.89 14.48 -56.06
CA ASP A 563 -20.24 15.43 -57.12
C ASP A 563 -19.17 15.44 -58.23
N LEU A 564 -17.88 15.48 -57.86
CA LEU A 564 -16.76 15.45 -58.80
C LEU A 564 -16.65 14.11 -59.55
N GLU A 565 -16.97 12.99 -58.90
CA GLU A 565 -17.06 11.67 -59.54
C GLU A 565 -18.21 11.62 -60.56
N MET A 566 -19.35 12.23 -60.27
CA MET A 566 -20.46 12.34 -61.23
C MET A 566 -20.08 13.20 -62.46
N VAL A 567 -19.35 14.29 -62.26
CA VAL A 567 -18.80 15.12 -63.35
C VAL A 567 -17.71 14.37 -64.14
N ARG A 568 -16.86 13.59 -63.46
CA ARG A 568 -15.85 12.73 -64.11
C ARG A 568 -16.51 11.66 -64.98
N ASN A 569 -17.53 10.98 -64.47
CA ASN A 569 -18.22 9.90 -65.20
C ASN A 569 -18.96 10.42 -66.44
N SER A 570 -19.62 11.58 -66.35
CA SER A 570 -20.24 12.23 -67.52
C SER A 570 -19.20 12.72 -68.54
N SER A 571 -18.06 13.25 -68.08
CA SER A 571 -16.94 13.61 -68.95
C SER A 571 -16.31 12.38 -69.64
N GLN A 572 -16.21 11.26 -68.92
CA GLN A 572 -15.66 10.01 -69.44
C GLN A 572 -16.58 9.37 -70.50
N SER A 573 -17.89 9.37 -70.27
CA SER A 573 -18.89 8.97 -71.28
C SER A 573 -18.79 9.85 -72.54
N SER A 574 -18.65 11.16 -72.39
CA SER A 574 -18.46 12.05 -73.55
C SER A 574 -17.12 11.83 -74.27
N HIS A 575 -16.07 11.41 -73.57
CA HIS A 575 -14.79 11.05 -74.17
C HIS A 575 -14.87 9.70 -74.91
N GLU A 576 -15.66 8.74 -74.42
CA GLU A 576 -15.92 7.46 -75.07
C GLU A 576 -16.72 7.63 -76.36
N ASP A 577 -17.76 8.49 -76.37
CA ASP A 577 -18.46 8.91 -77.59
C ASP A 577 -17.53 9.59 -78.60
N LEU A 578 -16.59 10.42 -78.15
CA LEU A 578 -15.60 11.05 -79.03
C LEU A 578 -14.59 10.04 -79.60
N LEU A 579 -14.18 9.04 -78.82
CA LEU A 579 -13.31 7.95 -79.28
C LEU A 579 -14.02 7.06 -80.31
N ASN A 580 -15.28 6.72 -80.09
CA ASN A 580 -16.09 5.98 -81.06
C ASN A 580 -16.23 6.77 -82.37
N ARG A 581 -16.52 8.07 -82.31
CA ARG A 581 -16.56 8.94 -83.49
C ARG A 581 -15.20 9.13 -84.18
N LEU A 582 -14.09 9.07 -83.45
CA LEU A 582 -12.75 9.04 -84.04
C LEU A 582 -12.50 7.72 -84.77
N SER A 583 -12.83 6.58 -84.16
CA SER A 583 -12.74 5.25 -84.77
C SER A 583 -13.56 5.14 -86.07
N GLU A 584 -14.80 5.67 -86.09
CA GLU A 584 -15.61 5.78 -87.31
C GLU A 584 -14.94 6.62 -88.40
N LYS A 585 -14.28 7.72 -88.03
CA LYS A 585 -13.55 8.57 -88.98
C LYS A 585 -12.23 7.95 -89.45
N GLU A 586 -11.55 7.18 -88.61
CA GLU A 586 -10.36 6.41 -88.99
C GLU A 586 -10.71 5.27 -89.95
N ALA A 587 -11.82 4.57 -89.73
CA ALA A 587 -12.35 3.57 -90.65
C ALA A 587 -12.69 4.18 -92.03
N PHE A 588 -13.42 5.31 -92.06
CA PHE A 588 -13.72 6.02 -93.30
C PHE A 588 -12.46 6.56 -94.02
N LEU A 589 -11.43 6.96 -93.26
CA LEU A 589 -10.13 7.36 -93.83
C LEU A 589 -9.32 6.16 -94.34
N ALA A 590 -9.52 4.95 -93.82
CA ALA A 590 -8.94 3.73 -94.38
C ALA A 590 -9.62 3.37 -95.70
N GLU A 591 -10.95 3.43 -95.77
CA GLU A 591 -11.73 3.20 -96.99
C GLU A 591 -11.31 4.15 -98.13
N ILE A 592 -11.16 5.45 -97.85
CA ILE A 592 -10.61 6.43 -98.81
C ILE A 592 -9.14 6.15 -99.19
N ARG A 593 -8.34 5.55 -98.31
CA ARG A 593 -6.96 5.15 -98.66
C ARG A 593 -6.97 3.98 -99.63
N ASP A 594 -7.83 3.00 -99.42
CA ASP A 594 -7.96 1.82 -100.28
C ASP A 594 -8.53 2.19 -101.66
N GLU A 595 -9.53 3.08 -101.74
CA GLU A 595 -10.00 3.69 -103.01
C GLU A 595 -8.87 4.45 -103.72
N ARG A 596 -8.05 5.22 -102.99
CA ARG A 596 -6.96 5.99 -103.57
C ARG A 596 -5.79 5.11 -104.01
N ASP A 597 -5.52 4.00 -103.33
CA ASP A 597 -4.45 3.08 -103.70
C ASP A 597 -4.88 2.10 -104.82
N THR A 598 -6.17 1.73 -104.91
CA THR A 598 -6.72 1.08 -106.12
C THR A 598 -6.68 2.00 -107.34
N MET A 599 -7.09 3.27 -107.21
CA MET A 599 -6.94 4.29 -108.27
C MET A 599 -5.48 4.48 -108.72
N LYS A 600 -4.49 4.38 -107.82
CA LYS A 600 -3.07 4.38 -108.21
C LYS A 600 -2.69 3.17 -109.05
N VAL A 601 -3.21 1.98 -108.74
CA VAL A 601 -2.95 0.77 -109.52
C VAL A 601 -3.55 0.90 -110.92
N GLU A 602 -4.77 1.44 -111.06
CA GLU A 602 -5.39 1.72 -112.36
C GLU A 602 -4.59 2.75 -113.17
N VAL A 603 -4.15 3.85 -112.54
CA VAL A 603 -3.27 4.85 -113.18
C VAL A 603 -1.91 4.26 -113.57
N GLY A 604 -1.37 3.33 -112.78
CA GLY A 604 -0.17 2.57 -113.09
C GLY A 604 -0.33 1.70 -114.34
N ALA A 605 -1.40 0.88 -114.37
CA ALA A 605 -1.73 0.04 -115.52
C ALA A 605 -1.98 0.86 -116.80
N LEU A 606 -2.62 2.02 -116.70
CA LEU A 606 -2.79 2.95 -117.81
C LEU A 606 -1.44 3.54 -118.28
N ARG A 607 -0.52 3.89 -117.37
CA ARG A 607 0.83 4.34 -117.73
C ARG A 607 1.62 3.27 -118.46
N GLU A 608 1.64 2.02 -117.96
CA GLU A 608 2.32 0.90 -118.64
C GLU A 608 1.72 0.66 -120.04
N ASN A 609 0.41 0.79 -120.19
CA ASN A 609 -0.26 0.65 -121.47
C ASN A 609 0.13 1.76 -122.46
N PHE A 610 0.24 3.01 -122.00
CA PHE A 610 0.77 4.12 -122.82
C PHE A 610 2.26 3.95 -123.14
N GLU A 611 3.09 3.50 -122.20
CA GLU A 611 4.52 3.22 -122.46
C GLU A 611 4.72 2.09 -123.47
N ARG A 612 3.87 1.06 -123.43
CA ARG A 612 3.83 0.00 -124.45
C ARG A 612 3.46 0.57 -125.83
N GLN A 613 2.41 1.40 -125.91
CA GLN A 613 2.04 2.08 -127.16
C GLN A 613 3.15 3.03 -127.67
N ILE A 614 3.86 3.72 -126.79
CA ILE A 614 4.99 4.58 -127.17
C ILE A 614 6.14 3.74 -127.74
N LYS A 615 6.48 2.60 -127.13
CA LYS A 615 7.49 1.66 -127.69
C LYS A 615 7.07 1.14 -129.08
N GLU A 616 5.81 0.74 -129.23
CA GLU A 616 5.23 0.26 -130.48
C GLU A 616 5.28 1.35 -131.58
N ILE A 617 5.02 2.62 -131.23
CA ILE A 617 5.19 3.78 -132.13
C ILE A 617 6.67 4.03 -132.49
N VAL A 618 7.60 3.87 -131.55
CA VAL A 618 9.04 4.03 -131.79
C VAL A 618 9.58 2.94 -132.73
N GLU A 619 9.15 1.68 -132.56
CA GLU A 619 9.49 0.58 -133.47
C GLU A 619 8.90 0.80 -134.87
N LEU A 620 7.63 1.22 -134.97
CA LEU A 620 7.02 1.59 -136.24
C LEU A 620 7.75 2.75 -136.93
N LYS A 621 8.25 3.74 -136.16
CA LYS A 621 9.03 4.85 -136.70
C LYS A 621 10.40 4.38 -137.20
N ALA A 622 11.09 3.51 -136.48
CA ALA A 622 12.35 2.90 -136.92
C ALA A 622 12.17 2.10 -138.22
N ASN A 623 11.10 1.30 -138.31
CA ASN A 623 10.75 0.57 -139.53
C ASN A 623 10.48 1.52 -140.71
N VAL A 624 9.85 2.68 -140.49
CA VAL A 624 9.68 3.70 -141.53
C VAL A 624 11.01 4.33 -141.96
N GLU A 625 11.93 4.60 -141.03
CA GLU A 625 13.28 5.10 -141.34
C GLU A 625 14.16 4.08 -142.09
N GLU A 626 13.92 2.78 -141.89
CA GLU A 626 14.59 1.72 -142.65
C GLU A 626 13.96 1.56 -144.05
N VAL A 627 12.64 1.58 -144.17
CA VAL A 627 11.93 1.57 -145.46
C VAL A 627 12.30 2.79 -146.32
N THR A 628 12.48 3.98 -145.75
CA THR A 628 12.93 5.16 -146.51
C THR A 628 14.36 5.00 -147.01
N LYS A 629 15.30 4.49 -146.20
CA LYS A 629 16.67 4.17 -146.65
C LYS A 629 16.68 3.16 -147.80
N ILE A 630 15.87 2.10 -147.72
CA ILE A 630 15.74 1.12 -148.81
C ILE A 630 15.22 1.82 -150.08
N ARG A 631 14.16 2.64 -149.96
CA ARG A 631 13.59 3.40 -151.09
C ARG A 631 14.61 4.33 -151.76
N GLU A 632 15.48 4.95 -150.96
CA GLU A 632 16.51 5.87 -151.43
C GLU A 632 17.68 5.12 -152.12
N SER A 633 17.98 3.90 -151.68
CA SER A 633 18.94 3.01 -152.36
C SER A 633 18.40 2.47 -153.70
N GLU A 634 17.12 2.07 -153.75
CA GLU A 634 16.47 1.62 -155.01
C GLU A 634 16.30 2.78 -156.00
N ARG A 635 16.06 4.01 -155.51
CA ARG A 635 16.04 5.20 -156.36
C ARG A 635 17.38 5.42 -157.07
N LYS A 636 18.50 5.37 -156.33
CA LYS A 636 19.84 5.49 -156.94
C LYS A 636 20.09 4.38 -157.96
N ARG A 637 19.68 3.15 -157.64
CA ARG A 637 19.81 2.00 -158.55
C ARG A 637 19.01 2.16 -159.85
N ALA A 638 17.86 2.84 -159.79
CA ALA A 638 17.07 3.21 -160.96
C ALA A 638 17.70 4.37 -161.77
N GLU A 639 18.30 5.35 -161.11
CA GLU A 639 19.06 6.44 -161.75
C GLU A 639 20.30 5.85 -162.48
N ASP A 640 21.08 4.96 -161.85
CA ASP A 640 22.23 4.25 -162.45
C ASP A 640 21.83 3.39 -163.68
N LEU A 641 20.65 2.76 -163.66
CA LEU A 641 20.12 1.97 -164.78
C LEU A 641 19.65 2.84 -165.94
N GLY A 642 19.12 4.04 -165.64
CA GLY A 642 18.72 5.04 -166.64
C GLY A 642 19.91 5.80 -167.26
N GLU A 643 21.09 5.74 -166.66
CA GLU A 643 22.34 6.22 -167.26
C GLU A 643 22.89 5.16 -168.24
N LYS A 644 23.03 3.90 -167.80
CA LYS A 644 23.48 2.78 -168.65
C LYS A 644 22.60 2.48 -169.86
N LEU A 645 21.29 2.78 -169.78
CA LEU A 645 20.41 2.66 -170.95
C LEU A 645 20.73 3.71 -172.02
N ARG A 646 21.13 4.93 -171.64
CA ARG A 646 21.57 5.97 -172.58
C ARG A 646 22.93 5.63 -173.18
N ASP A 647 23.87 5.14 -172.36
CA ASP A 647 25.17 4.67 -172.87
C ASP A 647 25.00 3.59 -173.95
N MET A 648 24.08 2.63 -173.78
CA MET A 648 23.77 1.60 -174.78
C MET A 648 22.99 2.12 -176.01
N GLU A 649 22.22 3.20 -175.87
CA GLU A 649 21.54 3.85 -177.01
C GLU A 649 22.56 4.59 -177.89
N ASP A 650 23.55 5.26 -177.29
CA ASP A 650 24.66 5.89 -178.01
C ASP A 650 25.59 4.84 -178.66
N GLU A 651 25.90 3.73 -177.98
CA GLU A 651 26.76 2.65 -178.50
C GLU A 651 26.13 1.92 -179.72
N GLN A 652 24.79 1.91 -179.85
CA GLN A 652 24.13 1.37 -181.06
C GLN A 652 24.23 2.31 -182.28
N VAL A 653 24.41 3.61 -182.09
CA VAL A 653 24.59 4.56 -183.21
C VAL A 653 25.98 4.36 -183.82
N ASP A 654 27.02 4.30 -182.99
CA ASP A 654 28.41 4.11 -183.43
C ASP A 654 28.67 2.75 -184.12
N LEU A 655 27.90 1.71 -183.78
CA LEU A 655 28.01 0.38 -184.41
C LEU A 655 27.43 0.32 -185.83
N VAL A 656 26.58 1.27 -186.23
CA VAL A 656 26.08 1.38 -187.62
C VAL A 656 27.18 1.98 -188.52
N ASP A 657 27.76 3.11 -188.12
CA ASP A 657 28.84 3.78 -188.88
C ASP A 657 30.12 2.92 -188.99
N ARG A 658 30.41 2.10 -187.97
CA ARG A 658 31.60 1.23 -187.96
C ARG A 658 31.51 0.04 -188.93
N ASN A 659 30.30 -0.41 -189.31
CA ASN A 659 30.12 -1.45 -190.32
C ASN A 659 30.36 -0.94 -191.75
N GLU A 660 30.11 0.34 -192.02
CA GLU A 660 30.35 0.94 -193.35
C GLU A 660 31.83 1.20 -193.62
N GLN A 661 32.62 1.53 -192.59
CA GLN A 661 34.06 1.78 -192.72
C GLN A 661 34.92 0.50 -192.79
N MET A 662 34.43 -0.63 -192.25
CA MET A 662 35.20 -1.89 -192.18
C MET A 662 35.38 -2.59 -193.55
N MET A 663 34.62 -2.23 -194.58
CA MET A 663 34.80 -2.77 -195.95
C MET A 663 35.95 -2.14 -196.72
N VAL A 664 36.33 -0.89 -196.42
CA VAL A 664 37.39 -0.17 -197.15
C VAL A 664 38.79 -0.53 -196.62
N THR A 665 38.92 -0.69 -195.31
CA THR A 665 40.21 -1.01 -194.65
C THR A 665 40.69 -2.45 -194.88
N ILE A 666 39.82 -3.38 -195.30
CA ILE A 666 40.22 -4.75 -195.63
C ILE A 666 41.22 -4.79 -196.81
N SER A 667 41.09 -3.91 -197.81
CA SER A 667 41.97 -3.92 -198.99
C SER A 667 43.32 -3.21 -198.75
N GLU A 668 43.36 -2.15 -197.94
CA GLU A 668 44.63 -1.55 -197.52
C GLU A 668 45.43 -2.49 -196.60
N LEU A 669 44.74 -3.32 -195.81
CA LEU A 669 45.36 -4.40 -195.06
C LEU A 669 45.91 -5.53 -195.94
N GLU A 670 45.44 -5.75 -197.17
CA GLU A 670 46.06 -6.73 -198.09
C GLU A 670 47.45 -6.29 -198.56
N ALA A 671 47.67 -4.98 -198.74
CA ALA A 671 48.97 -4.44 -199.15
C ALA A 671 50.04 -4.53 -198.04
N LEU A 672 49.66 -4.30 -196.77
CA LEU A 672 50.57 -4.46 -195.63
C LEU A 672 50.72 -5.93 -195.20
N ARG A 673 49.66 -6.73 -195.31
CA ARG A 673 49.66 -8.18 -195.07
C ARG A 673 50.23 -9.01 -196.23
N GLN A 674 50.97 -8.41 -197.17
CA GLN A 674 51.91 -9.14 -198.02
C GLN A 674 53.35 -8.60 -197.97
N SER A 675 53.62 -7.62 -197.08
CA SER A 675 54.91 -7.56 -196.38
C SER A 675 54.99 -8.50 -195.16
N LEU A 676 54.05 -9.45 -195.04
CA LEU A 676 54.48 -10.82 -195.39
C LEU A 676 55.71 -11.34 -194.66
N GLU A 677 55.59 -11.70 -193.38
CA GLU A 677 56.35 -12.80 -192.73
C GLU A 677 57.89 -12.76 -192.70
N ALA A 678 58.57 -11.84 -193.38
CA ALA A 678 60.01 -11.95 -193.64
C ALA A 678 60.90 -11.32 -192.55
N SER A 679 60.38 -10.38 -191.76
CA SER A 679 61.20 -9.56 -190.85
C SER A 679 60.47 -9.15 -189.56
N LEU A 680 59.83 -10.10 -188.88
CA LEU A 680 59.51 -10.02 -187.44
C LEU A 680 60.84 -10.22 -186.67
N ALA A 681 61.56 -9.23 -186.12
CA ALA A 681 61.18 -7.99 -185.43
C ALA A 681 60.31 -8.27 -184.19
N GLU A 682 60.82 -8.34 -182.94
CA GLU A 682 61.96 -7.68 -182.27
C GLU A 682 61.71 -6.21 -181.84
N MET A 683 61.68 -6.01 -180.51
CA MET A 683 61.95 -4.77 -179.74
C MET A 683 61.11 -3.49 -179.98
N SER A 684 60.06 -3.31 -179.17
CA SER A 684 59.54 -2.01 -178.66
C SER A 684 58.54 -2.31 -177.51
N SER A 685 58.75 -1.98 -176.23
CA SER A 685 58.65 -0.65 -175.56
C SER A 685 57.19 -0.14 -175.42
N THR A 686 56.74 0.71 -174.49
CA THR A 686 57.25 1.32 -173.22
C THR A 686 56.15 2.22 -172.60
N ALA A 687 56.17 2.45 -171.27
CA ALA A 687 55.75 3.70 -170.56
C ALA A 687 54.29 4.22 -170.76
N ASP A 688 53.74 5.22 -170.06
CA ASP A 688 54.06 6.04 -168.86
C ASP A 688 52.67 6.51 -168.32
N ALA A 689 52.33 6.60 -167.02
CA ALA A 689 52.62 7.70 -166.07
C ALA A 689 51.94 7.34 -164.71
N LYS A 690 52.50 7.53 -163.50
CA LYS A 690 52.86 8.77 -162.76
C LYS A 690 51.64 9.64 -162.35
N THR A 691 51.49 10.27 -161.17
CA THR A 691 52.26 10.33 -159.89
C THR A 691 51.52 11.24 -158.85
N LYS A 692 51.66 10.99 -157.53
CA LYS A 692 51.14 11.76 -156.33
C LYS A 692 49.66 11.50 -155.96
N SER A 693 49.22 11.51 -154.68
CA SER A 693 49.93 11.85 -153.43
C SER A 693 49.56 10.94 -152.23
N PHE A 694 50.55 10.20 -151.72
CA PHE A 694 50.64 9.75 -150.32
C PHE A 694 51.67 10.67 -149.66
N THR A 695 51.31 11.49 -148.66
CA THR A 695 52.19 12.08 -147.59
C THR A 695 51.57 13.33 -146.90
N THR A 696 50.51 13.18 -146.10
CA THR A 696 50.13 14.21 -145.09
C THR A 696 49.45 13.64 -143.83
N GLU A 697 48.61 12.60 -143.92
CA GLU A 697 47.90 12.05 -142.73
C GLU A 697 48.74 11.12 -141.82
N GLN A 698 50.00 10.85 -142.17
CA GLN A 698 50.89 10.00 -141.35
C GLN A 698 51.58 10.74 -140.19
N GLU A 699 51.33 12.06 -140.04
CA GLU A 699 52.04 12.95 -139.12
C GLU A 699 51.24 13.31 -137.84
N GLU A 700 49.89 13.21 -137.86
CA GLU A 700 49.05 13.69 -136.75
C GLU A 700 48.81 12.62 -135.65
N LEU A 701 48.76 11.33 -135.99
CA LEU A 701 48.54 10.26 -135.00
C LEU A 701 49.76 9.97 -134.09
N LYS A 702 50.92 10.57 -134.37
CA LYS A 702 52.13 10.42 -133.53
C LYS A 702 52.24 11.44 -132.40
N LYS A 703 51.54 12.58 -132.46
CA LYS A 703 51.69 13.69 -131.49
C LYS A 703 50.91 13.50 -130.20
N GLU A 704 49.85 12.69 -130.21
CA GLU A 704 49.00 12.50 -129.03
C GLU A 704 49.47 11.35 -128.11
N VAL A 705 50.27 10.41 -128.62
CA VAL A 705 50.82 9.28 -127.83
C VAL A 705 52.07 9.70 -127.02
N THR A 706 52.82 10.70 -127.47
CA THR A 706 53.93 11.29 -126.71
C THR A 706 53.43 12.08 -125.49
N ARG A 707 52.28 12.76 -125.60
CA ARG A 707 51.72 13.60 -124.53
C ARG A 707 51.35 12.81 -123.27
N MET A 708 50.85 11.58 -123.43
CA MET A 708 50.44 10.69 -122.32
C MET A 708 51.58 9.82 -121.76
N THR A 709 52.77 9.84 -122.36
CA THR A 709 53.96 9.14 -121.83
C THR A 709 54.85 10.06 -121.00
N GLU A 710 54.86 11.36 -121.29
CA GLU A 710 55.64 12.37 -120.53
C GLU A 710 55.06 12.66 -119.13
N GLU A 711 53.74 12.59 -118.93
CA GLU A 711 53.10 12.77 -117.61
C GLU A 711 53.40 11.62 -116.63
N ARG A 712 53.62 10.39 -117.12
CA ARG A 712 53.91 9.22 -116.29
C ARG A 712 55.36 9.19 -115.81
N ASP A 713 56.29 9.60 -116.65
CA ASP A 713 57.73 9.57 -116.35
C ASP A 713 58.19 10.82 -115.56
N ALA A 714 57.33 11.84 -115.41
CA ALA A 714 57.48 12.92 -114.44
C ALA A 714 57.22 12.44 -113.00
N ALA A 715 56.12 11.71 -112.76
CA ALA A 715 55.74 11.19 -111.44
C ALA A 715 56.71 10.15 -110.85
N LEU A 716 57.56 9.52 -111.68
CA LEU A 716 58.60 8.59 -111.24
C LEU A 716 59.96 9.24 -110.94
N ARG A 717 60.20 10.50 -111.33
CA ARG A 717 61.41 11.24 -110.95
C ARG A 717 61.30 11.88 -109.56
N GLU A 718 60.12 12.36 -109.19
CA GLU A 718 59.84 12.92 -107.85
C GLU A 718 60.01 11.86 -106.72
N ALA A 719 59.85 10.57 -107.04
CA ALA A 719 60.13 9.46 -106.13
C ALA A 719 61.62 9.10 -106.04
N ALA A 720 62.43 9.40 -107.06
CA ALA A 720 63.86 9.10 -107.11
C ALA A 720 64.71 10.17 -106.41
N GLU A 721 64.32 11.45 -106.49
CA GLU A 721 65.03 12.57 -105.83
C GLU A 721 65.05 12.47 -104.29
N LYS A 722 64.11 11.71 -103.68
CA LYS A 722 64.17 11.34 -102.24
C LYS A 722 65.24 10.31 -101.90
N THR A 723 65.81 9.61 -102.87
CA THR A 723 66.87 8.62 -102.65
C THR A 723 68.27 9.23 -102.79
N GLU A 724 68.40 10.44 -103.34
CA GLU A 724 69.66 11.20 -103.35
C GLU A 724 69.87 12.05 -102.07
N GLN A 725 68.84 12.18 -101.22
CA GLN A 725 69.00 12.57 -99.82
C GLN A 725 69.81 11.53 -99.00
N LEU A 726 70.06 10.33 -99.54
CA LEU A 726 70.92 9.30 -98.95
C LEU A 726 72.43 9.53 -99.18
N SER A 727 72.86 10.71 -99.67
CA SER A 727 74.26 11.16 -99.57
C SER A 727 74.52 12.06 -98.33
N GLN A 728 73.48 12.62 -97.71
CA GLN A 728 73.59 13.36 -96.45
C GLN A 728 73.87 12.44 -95.23
N THR A 729 73.72 11.12 -95.40
CA THR A 729 73.93 10.12 -94.33
C THR A 729 75.41 9.84 -94.03
N VAL A 730 76.36 10.31 -94.84
CA VAL A 730 77.80 10.24 -94.53
C VAL A 730 78.25 11.40 -93.64
N ASN A 731 77.65 12.59 -93.82
CA ASN A 731 77.85 13.75 -92.92
C ASN A 731 77.23 13.52 -91.53
N HIS A 732 76.35 12.53 -91.36
CA HIS A 732 75.77 12.18 -90.07
C HIS A 732 76.76 11.50 -89.09
N SER A 733 77.90 10.98 -89.58
CA SER A 733 78.94 10.40 -88.70
C SER A 733 79.88 11.46 -88.09
N GLU A 734 79.99 12.64 -88.72
CA GLU A 734 80.80 13.75 -88.22
C GLU A 734 79.96 14.67 -87.31
N ASP A 735 78.66 14.79 -87.56
CA ASP A 735 77.73 15.49 -86.67
C ASP A 735 77.56 14.76 -85.32
N LEU A 736 77.52 13.42 -85.30
CA LEU A 736 77.56 12.62 -84.07
C LEU A 736 78.83 12.87 -83.22
N LYS A 737 79.94 13.28 -83.85
CA LYS A 737 81.20 13.62 -83.17
C LYS A 737 81.17 15.01 -82.54
N ASN A 738 80.43 15.95 -83.16
CA ASN A 738 80.18 17.29 -82.61
C ASN A 738 79.09 17.29 -81.52
N GLN A 739 78.05 16.46 -81.66
CA GLN A 739 77.04 16.22 -80.62
C GLN A 739 77.67 15.67 -79.33
N LEU A 740 78.72 14.83 -79.43
CA LEU A 740 79.43 14.31 -78.26
C LEU A 740 80.27 15.39 -77.54
N LYS A 741 80.67 16.45 -78.25
CA LYS A 741 81.38 17.61 -77.70
C LYS A 741 80.42 18.59 -77.02
N ALA A 742 79.29 18.90 -77.64
CA ALA A 742 78.21 19.68 -77.03
C ALA A 742 77.69 19.03 -75.73
N LYS A 743 77.60 17.69 -75.68
CA LYS A 743 77.21 16.96 -74.46
C LYS A 743 78.23 17.03 -73.32
N SER A 744 79.50 17.30 -73.61
CA SER A 744 80.51 17.52 -72.55
C SER A 744 80.39 18.90 -71.90
N GLU A 745 79.92 19.90 -72.64
CA GLU A 745 79.60 21.25 -72.13
C GLU A 745 78.26 21.25 -71.37
N GLU A 746 77.28 20.47 -71.83
CA GLU A 746 76.03 20.18 -71.10
C GLU A 746 76.27 19.49 -69.74
N LEU A 747 77.35 18.69 -69.62
CA LEU A 747 77.72 18.05 -68.35
C LEU A 747 78.22 19.09 -67.33
N THR A 748 79.05 20.05 -67.74
CA THR A 748 79.54 21.12 -66.86
C THR A 748 78.44 22.09 -66.42
N ALA A 749 77.41 22.30 -67.27
CA ALA A 749 76.20 23.04 -66.86
C ALA A 749 75.34 22.25 -65.87
N LYS A 750 75.32 20.91 -65.95
CA LYS A 750 74.69 20.06 -64.94
C LYS A 750 75.47 20.03 -63.62
N GLU A 751 76.79 20.20 -63.63
CA GLU A 751 77.59 20.32 -62.40
C GLU A 751 77.33 21.65 -61.66
N SER A 752 77.13 22.77 -62.35
CA SER A 752 76.68 24.02 -61.69
C SER A 752 75.25 23.91 -61.16
N ALA A 753 74.34 23.28 -61.92
CA ALA A 753 72.99 22.99 -61.44
C ALA A 753 72.99 22.02 -60.24
N LEU A 754 73.97 21.11 -60.12
CA LEU A 754 74.13 20.23 -58.97
C LEU A 754 74.57 21.00 -57.71
N ALA A 755 75.36 22.06 -57.86
CA ALA A 755 75.77 22.93 -56.75
C ALA A 755 74.59 23.78 -56.21
N GLU A 756 73.73 24.29 -57.10
CA GLU A 756 72.46 24.93 -56.70
C GLU A 756 71.47 23.92 -56.11
N LEU A 757 71.39 22.70 -56.63
CA LEU A 757 70.61 21.63 -56.00
C LEU A 757 71.14 21.28 -54.61
N GLN A 758 72.45 21.29 -54.38
CA GLN A 758 73.04 21.06 -53.07
C GLN A 758 72.78 22.19 -52.06
N SER A 759 72.74 23.45 -52.49
CA SER A 759 72.35 24.56 -51.60
C SER A 759 70.85 24.50 -51.25
N SER A 760 70.01 24.15 -52.23
CA SER A 760 68.58 23.92 -52.04
C SER A 760 68.30 22.67 -51.16
N GLN A 761 69.06 21.58 -51.34
CA GLN A 761 69.03 20.39 -50.50
C GLN A 761 69.44 20.69 -49.05
N LYS A 762 70.37 21.63 -48.83
CA LYS A 762 70.77 22.06 -47.49
C LYS A 762 69.69 22.88 -46.80
N GLY A 763 69.01 23.78 -47.53
CA GLY A 763 67.83 24.51 -47.03
C GLY A 763 66.64 23.57 -46.75
N LEU A 764 66.43 22.56 -47.60
CA LEU A 764 65.47 21.48 -47.37
C LEU A 764 65.83 20.61 -46.15
N GLN A 765 67.12 20.35 -45.88
CA GLN A 765 67.55 19.67 -44.66
C GLN A 765 67.27 20.49 -43.39
N GLU A 766 67.37 21.82 -43.44
CA GLU A 766 67.01 22.69 -42.31
C GLU A 766 65.48 22.78 -42.11
N THR A 767 64.69 22.84 -43.19
CA THR A 767 63.22 22.75 -43.07
C THR A 767 62.74 21.36 -42.66
N ILE A 768 63.42 20.29 -43.06
CA ILE A 768 63.17 18.92 -42.56
C ILE A 768 63.51 18.85 -41.07
N ARG A 769 64.66 19.38 -40.60
CA ARG A 769 64.96 19.45 -39.16
C ARG A 769 63.95 20.26 -38.36
N GLU A 770 63.45 21.37 -38.88
CA GLU A 770 62.34 22.11 -38.23
C GLU A 770 61.03 21.29 -38.21
N LYS A 771 60.71 20.59 -39.28
CA LYS A 771 59.53 19.72 -39.37
C LYS A 771 59.66 18.53 -38.42
N ASP A 772 60.82 17.91 -38.34
CA ASP A 772 61.13 16.81 -37.43
C ASP A 772 61.09 17.27 -35.96
N ALA A 773 61.58 18.47 -35.64
CA ALA A 773 61.46 19.05 -34.31
C ALA A 773 59.99 19.37 -33.93
N LYS A 774 59.16 19.77 -34.91
CA LYS A 774 57.71 19.96 -34.74
C LYS A 774 56.99 18.60 -34.62
N VAL A 775 57.40 17.58 -35.38
CA VAL A 775 56.87 16.21 -35.31
C VAL A 775 57.25 15.54 -33.99
N ALA A 776 58.47 15.72 -33.47
CA ALA A 776 58.87 15.26 -32.15
C ALA A 776 57.98 15.85 -31.04
N LYS A 777 57.69 17.16 -31.09
CA LYS A 777 56.74 17.80 -30.16
C LYS A 777 55.30 17.30 -30.29
N VAL A 778 54.87 16.99 -31.52
CA VAL A 778 53.54 16.37 -31.76
C VAL A 778 53.52 14.90 -31.31
N LEU A 779 54.66 14.19 -31.36
CA LEU A 779 54.80 12.83 -30.84
C LEU A 779 54.83 12.80 -29.31
N GLU A 780 55.53 13.72 -28.62
CA GLU A 780 55.42 13.89 -27.16
C GLU A 780 53.97 14.24 -26.77
N GLY A 781 53.31 15.11 -27.53
CA GLY A 781 51.88 15.39 -27.39
C GLY A 781 51.02 14.13 -27.58
N SER A 782 51.33 13.31 -28.59
CA SER A 782 50.61 12.07 -28.91
C SER A 782 50.86 10.96 -27.88
N GLU A 783 52.06 10.84 -27.31
CA GLU A 783 52.36 9.94 -26.19
C GLU A 783 51.66 10.40 -24.91
N SER A 784 51.66 11.70 -24.60
CA SER A 784 50.91 12.21 -23.44
C SER A 784 49.40 11.98 -23.60
N PHE A 785 48.87 12.13 -24.82
CA PHE A 785 47.48 11.81 -25.14
C PHE A 785 47.21 10.30 -25.11
N GLN A 786 48.10 9.44 -25.65
CA GLN A 786 47.97 7.99 -25.55
C GLN A 786 48.05 7.50 -24.11
N ASN A 787 48.86 8.11 -23.26
CA ASN A 787 48.98 7.74 -21.85
C ASN A 787 47.75 8.19 -21.07
N SER A 788 47.22 9.40 -21.32
CA SER A 788 45.92 9.84 -20.79
C SER A 788 44.75 8.97 -21.29
N LEU A 789 44.78 8.54 -22.55
CA LEU A 789 43.77 7.65 -23.12
C LEU A 789 43.88 6.24 -22.54
N LYS A 790 45.09 5.70 -22.36
CA LYS A 790 45.36 4.44 -21.65
C LYS A 790 44.90 4.51 -20.19
N GLU A 791 45.19 5.60 -19.48
CA GLU A 791 44.79 5.78 -18.08
C GLU A 791 43.25 5.89 -17.94
N ASN A 792 42.59 6.60 -18.86
CA ASN A 792 41.13 6.60 -18.93
C ASN A 792 40.57 5.22 -19.32
N LEU A 793 41.25 4.47 -20.20
CA LEU A 793 40.84 3.13 -20.59
C LEU A 793 41.02 2.13 -19.45
N THR A 794 42.11 2.21 -18.66
CA THR A 794 42.27 1.39 -17.44
C THR A 794 41.24 1.77 -16.38
N LYS A 795 40.96 3.06 -16.14
CA LYS A 795 39.88 3.48 -15.23
C LYS A 795 38.50 3.03 -15.70
N LYS A 796 38.25 3.02 -17.02
CA LYS A 796 37.02 2.45 -17.60
C LYS A 796 36.96 0.92 -17.47
N VAL A 797 38.07 0.22 -17.68
CA VAL A 797 38.14 -1.25 -17.51
C VAL A 797 38.00 -1.65 -16.04
N GLU A 798 38.63 -0.93 -15.11
CA GLU A 798 38.46 -1.11 -13.67
C GLU A 798 37.01 -0.83 -13.25
N ALA A 799 36.38 0.25 -13.74
CA ALA A 799 34.97 0.52 -13.51
C ALA A 799 34.04 -0.55 -14.13
N CYS A 800 34.38 -1.09 -15.30
CA CYS A 800 33.65 -2.21 -15.91
C CYS A 800 33.82 -3.52 -15.12
N GLN A 801 35.01 -3.81 -14.59
CA GLN A 801 35.25 -4.97 -13.71
C GLN A 801 34.58 -4.81 -12.34
N GLU A 802 34.47 -3.59 -11.83
CA GLU A 802 33.73 -3.30 -10.61
C GLU A 802 32.21 -3.36 -10.85
N LEU A 803 31.74 -3.00 -12.05
CA LEU A 803 30.38 -3.25 -12.51
C LEU A 803 30.11 -4.75 -12.72
N GLU A 804 31.02 -5.53 -13.28
CA GLU A 804 30.87 -7.01 -13.36
C GLU A 804 30.83 -7.65 -11.96
N LYS A 805 31.65 -7.19 -11.01
CA LYS A 805 31.57 -7.61 -9.60
C LYS A 805 30.24 -7.22 -8.96
N LYS A 806 29.70 -6.03 -9.29
CA LYS A 806 28.36 -5.62 -8.85
C LYS A 806 27.27 -6.46 -9.52
N CYS A 807 27.33 -6.72 -10.82
CA CYS A 807 26.39 -7.58 -11.56
C CYS A 807 26.40 -9.01 -11.02
N THR A 808 27.56 -9.62 -10.80
CA THR A 808 27.65 -10.97 -10.19
C THR A 808 27.18 -10.98 -8.72
N SER A 809 27.43 -9.92 -7.95
CA SER A 809 26.83 -9.78 -6.61
C SER A 809 25.31 -9.62 -6.68
N LEU A 810 24.80 -8.89 -7.68
CA LEU A 810 23.38 -8.69 -7.92
C LEU A 810 22.71 -9.99 -8.38
N GLU A 811 23.34 -10.77 -9.25
CA GLU A 811 22.91 -12.12 -9.64
C GLU A 811 22.81 -13.03 -8.41
N VAL A 812 23.80 -13.02 -7.51
CA VAL A 812 23.73 -13.77 -6.24
C VAL A 812 22.58 -13.24 -5.35
N THR A 813 22.35 -11.93 -5.27
CA THR A 813 21.17 -11.41 -4.54
C THR A 813 19.85 -11.75 -5.22
N ILE A 814 19.78 -11.80 -6.55
CA ILE A 814 18.60 -12.22 -7.32
C ILE A 814 18.34 -13.70 -7.10
N ASP A 815 19.36 -14.54 -7.03
CA ASP A 815 19.23 -15.97 -6.77
C ASP A 815 18.82 -16.26 -5.32
N ASN A 816 19.32 -15.46 -4.36
CA ASN A 816 18.86 -15.49 -2.98
C ASN A 816 17.43 -14.94 -2.83
N LEU A 817 17.06 -13.90 -3.57
CA LEU A 817 15.69 -13.37 -3.62
C LEU A 817 14.73 -14.36 -4.29
N LYS A 818 15.16 -15.10 -5.33
CA LYS A 818 14.39 -16.20 -5.94
C LYS A 818 14.15 -17.32 -4.94
N LYS A 819 15.19 -17.77 -4.21
CA LYS A 819 15.03 -18.76 -3.12
C LYS A 819 14.10 -18.25 -2.03
N SER A 820 14.21 -16.98 -1.65
CA SER A 820 13.30 -16.34 -0.68
C SER A 820 11.87 -16.18 -1.21
N LEU A 821 11.68 -16.10 -2.53
CA LEU A 821 10.38 -16.06 -3.18
C LEU A 821 9.76 -17.46 -3.30
N GLU A 822 10.57 -18.50 -3.53
CA GLU A 822 10.17 -19.90 -3.45
C GLU A 822 9.73 -20.28 -2.04
N THR A 823 10.50 -19.91 -0.99
CA THR A 823 10.07 -20.13 0.40
C THR A 823 8.81 -19.33 0.71
N SER A 824 8.67 -18.09 0.25
CA SER A 824 7.44 -17.30 0.43
C SER A 824 6.23 -17.87 -0.34
N ALA A 825 6.45 -18.49 -1.51
CA ALA A 825 5.40 -19.22 -2.24
C ALA A 825 4.98 -20.50 -1.49
N GLN A 826 5.92 -21.19 -0.85
CA GLN A 826 5.65 -22.36 -0.02
C GLN A 826 4.94 -21.98 1.29
N GLU A 827 5.29 -20.84 1.90
CA GLU A 827 4.55 -20.23 3.01
C GLU A 827 3.14 -19.79 2.60
N LYS A 828 2.93 -19.28 1.37
CA LYS A 828 1.57 -19.04 0.84
C LYS A 828 0.75 -20.31 0.70
N SER A 829 1.36 -21.43 0.30
CA SER A 829 0.69 -22.73 0.29
C SER A 829 0.30 -23.16 1.71
N HIS A 830 1.19 -22.97 2.68
CA HIS A 830 0.91 -23.27 4.09
C HIS A 830 -0.15 -22.32 4.69
N SER A 831 -0.14 -21.04 4.30
CA SER A 831 -1.16 -20.07 4.66
C SER A 831 -2.53 -20.41 4.06
N ALA A 832 -2.59 -20.92 2.82
CA ALA A 832 -3.82 -21.43 2.23
C ALA A 832 -4.37 -22.68 2.96
N GLU A 833 -3.48 -23.59 3.39
CA GLU A 833 -3.84 -24.73 4.25
C GLU A 833 -4.39 -24.24 5.60
N VAL A 834 -3.72 -23.28 6.23
CA VAL A 834 -4.14 -22.67 7.51
C VAL A 834 -5.47 -21.93 7.37
N ILE A 835 -5.68 -21.15 6.30
CA ILE A 835 -6.96 -20.48 6.00
C ILE A 835 -8.07 -21.53 5.83
N ARG A 836 -7.82 -22.61 5.08
CA ARG A 836 -8.78 -23.72 4.92
C ARG A 836 -9.10 -24.40 6.26
N THR A 837 -8.11 -24.61 7.13
CA THR A 837 -8.39 -25.11 8.50
C THR A 837 -9.14 -24.10 9.35
N LEU A 838 -8.86 -22.79 9.22
CA LEU A 838 -9.59 -21.73 9.92
C LEU A 838 -11.05 -21.65 9.47
N GLU A 839 -11.32 -21.74 8.16
CA GLU A 839 -12.67 -21.84 7.60
C GLU A 839 -13.41 -23.10 8.11
N GLN A 840 -12.70 -24.22 8.24
CA GLN A 840 -13.24 -25.45 8.81
C GLN A 840 -13.49 -25.33 10.33
N THR A 841 -12.66 -24.61 11.09
CA THR A 841 -12.94 -24.28 12.49
C THR A 841 -14.08 -23.26 12.63
N LEU A 842 -14.21 -22.27 11.75
CA LEU A 842 -15.29 -21.28 11.75
C LEU A 842 -16.64 -21.92 11.42
N THR A 843 -16.68 -22.88 10.50
CA THR A 843 -17.90 -23.64 10.20
C THR A 843 -18.28 -24.61 11.32
N ASN A 844 -17.30 -25.20 12.03
CA ASN A 844 -17.57 -25.98 13.24
C ASN A 844 -17.99 -25.11 14.43
N LEU A 845 -17.38 -23.94 14.61
CA LEU A 845 -17.77 -22.95 15.62
C LEU A 845 -19.19 -22.42 15.38
N LYS A 846 -19.56 -22.14 14.12
CA LYS A 846 -20.95 -21.80 13.77
C LYS A 846 -21.92 -22.91 14.17
N LYS A 847 -21.65 -24.18 13.85
CA LYS A 847 -22.49 -25.31 14.31
C LYS A 847 -22.59 -25.38 15.83
N SER A 848 -21.49 -25.17 16.56
CA SER A 848 -21.52 -25.11 18.02
C SER A 848 -22.30 -23.91 18.56
N SER A 849 -22.32 -22.78 17.84
CA SER A 849 -23.16 -21.62 18.16
C SER A 849 -24.65 -21.96 17.93
N ASP A 850 -24.98 -22.58 16.80
CA ASP A 850 -26.35 -23.01 16.49
C ASP A 850 -26.86 -24.04 17.52
N GLU A 851 -25.99 -24.93 18.01
CA GLU A 851 -26.27 -25.88 19.10
C GLU A 851 -26.43 -25.17 20.47
N VAL A 852 -25.60 -24.16 20.77
CA VAL A 852 -25.72 -23.34 21.99
C VAL A 852 -26.99 -22.51 21.96
N ASP A 853 -27.34 -21.87 20.85
CA ASP A 853 -28.57 -21.08 20.70
C ASP A 853 -29.83 -21.99 20.75
N SER A 854 -29.74 -23.20 20.20
CA SER A 854 -30.77 -24.24 20.38
C SER A 854 -30.91 -24.67 21.85
N SER A 855 -29.80 -24.85 22.56
CA SER A 855 -29.78 -25.13 24.01
C SER A 855 -30.35 -23.96 24.81
N ARG A 856 -30.06 -22.72 24.40
CA ARG A 856 -30.55 -21.49 25.02
C ARG A 856 -32.07 -21.35 24.86
N ALA A 857 -32.60 -21.62 23.66
CA ALA A 857 -34.05 -21.67 23.44
C ALA A 857 -34.76 -22.73 24.30
N VAL A 858 -34.10 -23.88 24.56
CA VAL A 858 -34.60 -24.90 25.50
C VAL A 858 -34.51 -24.40 26.96
N GLN A 859 -33.43 -23.72 27.34
CA GLN A 859 -33.28 -23.12 28.67
C GLN A 859 -34.30 -21.99 28.92
N ASP A 860 -34.56 -21.13 27.93
CA ASP A 860 -35.56 -20.06 28.01
C ASP A 860 -36.98 -20.64 28.14
N LYS A 861 -37.28 -21.74 27.43
CA LYS A 861 -38.53 -22.49 27.61
C LYS A 861 -38.64 -23.11 29.02
N ASN A 862 -37.56 -23.70 29.53
CA ASN A 862 -37.52 -24.24 30.89
C ASN A 862 -37.64 -23.13 31.95
N MET A 863 -37.05 -21.95 31.72
CA MET A 863 -37.19 -20.77 32.58
C MET A 863 -38.60 -20.21 32.55
N ALA A 864 -39.28 -20.21 31.39
CA ALA A 864 -40.69 -19.86 31.30
C ALA A 864 -41.58 -20.84 32.08
N GLU A 865 -41.35 -22.16 31.96
CA GLU A 865 -42.06 -23.17 32.77
C GLU A 865 -41.77 -23.05 34.28
N LEU A 866 -40.52 -22.73 34.67
CA LEU A 866 -40.16 -22.50 36.07
C LEU A 866 -40.79 -21.20 36.61
N SER A 867 -40.85 -20.15 35.80
CA SER A 867 -41.52 -18.90 36.15
C SER A 867 -43.03 -19.09 36.30
N GLN A 868 -43.66 -19.91 35.44
CA GLN A 868 -45.06 -20.30 35.59
C GLN A 868 -45.30 -21.14 36.86
N LYS A 869 -44.42 -22.12 37.16
CA LYS A 869 -44.50 -22.89 38.41
C LYS A 869 -44.28 -22.00 39.64
N LEU A 870 -43.42 -20.99 39.54
CA LEU A 870 -43.20 -20.01 40.61
C LEU A 870 -44.44 -19.15 40.83
N THR A 871 -45.10 -18.64 39.78
CA THR A 871 -46.36 -17.87 39.94
C THR A 871 -47.49 -18.74 40.51
N GLU A 872 -47.61 -20.01 40.11
CA GLU A 872 -48.53 -20.95 40.74
C GLU A 872 -48.24 -21.20 42.22
N VAL A 873 -46.96 -21.33 42.61
CA VAL A 873 -46.56 -21.48 44.01
C VAL A 873 -46.86 -20.22 44.80
N THR A 874 -46.53 -19.04 44.28
CA THR A 874 -46.86 -17.75 44.90
C THR A 874 -48.37 -17.57 45.08
N GLN A 875 -49.18 -17.97 44.09
CA GLN A 875 -50.64 -17.97 44.21
C GLN A 875 -51.14 -18.94 45.28
N LYS A 876 -50.57 -20.16 45.36
CA LYS A 876 -50.89 -21.15 46.41
C LYS A 876 -50.46 -20.68 47.80
N VAL A 877 -49.36 -19.94 47.93
CA VAL A 877 -48.94 -19.30 49.19
C VAL A 877 -49.95 -18.22 49.59
N SER A 878 -50.29 -17.29 48.69
CA SER A 878 -51.32 -16.27 48.95
C SER A 878 -52.67 -16.88 49.39
N GLN A 879 -53.11 -17.98 48.78
CA GLN A 879 -54.33 -18.70 49.19
C GLN A 879 -54.20 -19.37 50.56
N ARG A 880 -53.00 -19.82 50.95
CA ARG A 880 -52.74 -20.34 52.29
C ARG A 880 -52.73 -19.21 53.32
N ASP A 881 -52.16 -18.06 52.99
CA ASP A 881 -52.11 -16.90 53.87
C ASP A 881 -53.52 -16.32 54.11
N GLU A 882 -54.36 -16.22 53.08
CA GLU A 882 -55.80 -15.91 53.23
C GLU A 882 -56.50 -16.91 54.17
N LYS A 883 -56.19 -18.19 54.04
CA LYS A 883 -56.78 -19.26 54.87
C LYS A 883 -56.27 -19.24 56.31
N ILE A 884 -55.00 -18.88 56.53
CA ILE A 884 -54.42 -18.66 57.87
C ILE A 884 -55.11 -17.46 58.53
N ASN A 885 -55.21 -16.32 57.83
CA ASN A 885 -55.94 -15.14 58.31
C ASN A 885 -57.42 -15.45 58.68
N LEU A 886 -58.07 -16.36 57.94
CA LEU A 886 -59.43 -16.80 58.25
C LEU A 886 -59.48 -17.69 59.51
N LEU A 887 -58.51 -18.59 59.68
CA LEU A 887 -58.39 -19.45 60.86
C LEU A 887 -58.02 -18.65 62.11
N GLU A 888 -57.14 -17.67 62.02
CA GLU A 888 -56.79 -16.75 63.12
C GLU A 888 -58.00 -15.93 63.58
N LYS A 889 -58.84 -15.45 62.65
CA LYS A 889 -60.14 -14.83 62.99
C LYS A 889 -61.07 -15.80 63.71
N GLN A 890 -61.13 -17.06 63.28
CA GLN A 890 -61.93 -18.09 63.97
C GLN A 890 -61.37 -18.41 65.36
N GLU A 891 -60.05 -18.47 65.52
CA GLU A 891 -59.39 -18.65 66.82
C GLU A 891 -59.67 -17.46 67.75
N GLY A 892 -59.65 -16.23 67.25
CA GLY A 892 -60.05 -15.04 67.98
C GLY A 892 -61.49 -15.13 68.51
N ILE A 893 -62.44 -15.48 67.64
CA ILE A 893 -63.86 -15.68 68.02
C ILE A 893 -64.00 -16.84 69.04
N LEU A 894 -63.20 -17.89 68.93
CA LEU A 894 -63.19 -18.99 69.90
C LEU A 894 -62.61 -18.56 71.25
N LYS A 895 -61.55 -17.72 71.28
CA LYS A 895 -61.00 -17.13 72.51
C LYS A 895 -62.00 -16.17 73.17
N GLU A 896 -62.73 -15.36 72.41
CA GLU A 896 -63.84 -14.54 72.93
C GLU A 896 -64.97 -15.40 73.52
N LYS A 897 -65.35 -16.50 72.86
CA LYS A 897 -66.33 -17.46 73.41
C LYS A 897 -65.81 -18.14 74.68
N ILE A 898 -64.55 -18.59 74.72
CA ILE A 898 -63.95 -19.20 75.90
C ILE A 898 -63.93 -18.22 77.06
N THR A 899 -63.45 -16.99 76.88
CA THR A 899 -63.45 -15.96 77.94
C THR A 899 -64.85 -15.57 78.40
N THR A 900 -65.84 -15.59 77.51
CA THR A 900 -67.25 -15.38 77.87
C THR A 900 -67.79 -16.55 78.69
N LEU A 901 -67.52 -17.79 78.29
CA LEU A 901 -67.87 -19.00 79.03
C LEU A 901 -67.16 -19.08 80.38
N GLN A 902 -65.91 -18.64 80.48
CA GLN A 902 -65.15 -18.52 81.73
C GLN A 902 -65.88 -17.60 82.70
N LYS A 903 -66.24 -16.38 82.26
CA LYS A 903 -67.03 -15.43 83.07
C LYS A 903 -68.39 -15.98 83.50
N HIS A 904 -69.04 -16.76 82.64
CA HIS A 904 -70.28 -17.46 83.01
C HIS A 904 -70.04 -18.58 84.04
N LEU A 905 -68.93 -19.30 83.95
CA LEU A 905 -68.53 -20.31 84.93
C LEU A 905 -68.23 -19.66 86.29
N ASP A 906 -67.45 -18.58 86.32
CA ASP A 906 -67.13 -17.80 87.52
C ASP A 906 -68.41 -17.25 88.17
N SER A 907 -69.35 -16.72 87.35
CA SER A 907 -70.65 -16.24 87.81
C SER A 907 -71.53 -17.37 88.37
N LEU A 908 -71.53 -18.54 87.75
CA LEU A 908 -72.24 -19.73 88.26
C LEU A 908 -71.59 -20.28 89.53
N GLN A 909 -70.27 -20.28 89.64
CA GLN A 909 -69.55 -20.64 90.86
C GLN A 909 -69.92 -19.69 92.01
N SER A 910 -69.90 -18.37 91.77
CA SER A 910 -70.35 -17.38 92.76
C SER A 910 -71.83 -17.57 93.17
N GLN A 911 -72.73 -17.91 92.22
CA GLN A 911 -74.12 -18.24 92.55
C GLN A 911 -74.27 -19.57 93.33
N VAL A 912 -73.39 -20.55 93.10
CA VAL A 912 -73.34 -21.79 93.88
C VAL A 912 -72.83 -21.50 95.29
N GLU A 913 -71.76 -20.72 95.44
CA GLU A 913 -71.24 -20.30 96.75
C GLU A 913 -72.28 -19.51 97.55
N ASP A 914 -72.99 -18.56 96.92
CA ASP A 914 -74.07 -17.82 97.59
C ASP A 914 -75.24 -18.74 97.96
N ARG A 915 -75.62 -19.70 97.10
CA ARG A 915 -76.62 -20.72 97.46
C ARG A 915 -76.16 -21.67 98.56
N GLU A 916 -74.88 -22.04 98.62
CA GLU A 916 -74.32 -22.82 99.72
C GLU A 916 -74.31 -22.02 101.03
N LEU A 917 -74.07 -20.71 100.96
CA LEU A 917 -74.22 -19.80 102.09
C LEU A 917 -75.66 -19.73 102.57
N GLN A 918 -76.63 -19.53 101.65
CA GLN A 918 -78.06 -19.54 101.95
C GLN A 918 -78.54 -20.90 102.49
N LEU A 919 -77.98 -22.02 102.00
CA LEU A 919 -78.25 -23.37 102.53
C LEU A 919 -77.64 -23.57 103.93
N LYS A 920 -76.46 -23.01 104.24
CA LYS A 920 -75.92 -22.99 105.60
C LYS A 920 -76.80 -22.17 106.55
N VAL A 921 -77.27 -21.00 106.12
CA VAL A 921 -78.15 -20.13 106.91
C VAL A 921 -79.50 -20.80 107.17
N THR A 922 -80.16 -21.33 106.13
CA THR A 922 -81.45 -22.03 106.28
C THR A 922 -81.31 -23.33 107.09
N ARG A 923 -80.21 -24.08 106.96
CA ARG A 923 -79.95 -25.27 107.80
C ARG A 923 -79.71 -24.91 109.27
N SER A 924 -79.07 -23.77 109.54
CA SER A 924 -78.93 -23.23 110.90
C SER A 924 -80.26 -22.72 111.48
N GLN A 925 -81.16 -22.21 110.64
CA GLN A 925 -82.50 -21.78 111.03
C GLN A 925 -83.48 -22.96 111.23
N LEU A 926 -83.35 -24.04 110.45
CA LEU A 926 -84.15 -25.26 110.59
C LEU A 926 -83.80 -26.09 111.82
N GLU A 927 -82.52 -26.16 112.23
CA GLU A 927 -82.14 -26.83 113.48
C GLU A 927 -82.58 -26.03 114.73
N ALA A 928 -82.89 -24.74 114.61
CA ALA A 928 -83.46 -23.93 115.69
C ALA A 928 -84.99 -24.10 115.87
N ALA A 929 -85.69 -24.65 114.88
CA ALA A 929 -87.17 -24.68 114.83
C ALA A 929 -87.79 -26.06 115.17
N LYS A 930 -87.02 -26.96 115.80
CA LYS A 930 -87.36 -28.38 115.95
C LYS A 930 -88.05 -28.78 117.25
N ASN A 931 -88.54 -27.81 118.04
CA ASN A 931 -89.25 -28.07 119.31
C ASN A 931 -90.65 -27.43 119.35
N ASN A 932 -91.63 -28.31 119.55
CA ASN A 932 -93.06 -28.14 119.80
C ASN A 932 -94.03 -27.82 118.65
N PRO A 933 -95.26 -28.39 118.68
CA PRO A 933 -96.17 -28.46 117.52
C PRO A 933 -97.51 -27.73 117.73
N VAL A 934 -98.34 -27.68 116.68
CA VAL A 934 -99.80 -27.98 116.69
C VAL A 934 -100.38 -27.87 115.26
N ALA A 935 -101.44 -28.63 114.98
CA ALA A 935 -102.19 -28.76 113.72
C ALA A 935 -103.13 -27.54 113.44
N PRO A 936 -104.08 -27.53 112.46
CA PRO A 936 -104.47 -28.53 111.46
C PRO A 936 -104.65 -27.98 110.01
N ALA A 937 -105.33 -28.75 109.14
CA ALA A 937 -105.45 -28.56 107.69
C ALA A 937 -106.64 -27.68 107.21
N ALA A 938 -106.50 -27.11 105.99
CA ALA A 938 -107.51 -26.63 105.00
C ALA A 938 -106.82 -25.61 104.04
N GLU A 939 -107.20 -25.30 102.79
CA GLU A 939 -107.98 -25.96 101.70
C GLU A 939 -107.82 -25.12 100.39
N ILE A 940 -107.74 -25.77 99.22
CA ILE A 940 -108.23 -25.33 97.86
C ILE A 940 -107.59 -24.07 97.18
N VAL A 941 -107.88 -23.92 95.86
CA VAL A 941 -107.69 -22.77 94.92
C VAL A 941 -106.34 -22.78 94.17
N ASP A 942 -106.23 -22.79 92.83
CA ASP A 942 -107.21 -22.95 91.72
C ASP A 942 -106.55 -23.61 90.47
N ASP A 943 -107.30 -23.94 89.40
CA ASP A 943 -106.81 -24.61 88.16
C ASP A 943 -107.26 -23.90 86.85
N SER A 944 -107.11 -22.56 86.75
CA SER A 944 -107.57 -21.77 85.59
C SER A 944 -106.50 -20.99 84.80
N ASP A 945 -105.27 -20.84 85.31
CA ASP A 945 -104.22 -20.05 84.64
C ASP A 945 -103.36 -20.88 83.66
N ALA A 946 -103.26 -22.20 83.88
CA ALA A 946 -102.45 -23.10 83.06
C ALA A 946 -102.87 -23.11 81.58
N GLY A 947 -104.16 -22.97 81.28
CA GLY A 947 -104.68 -22.96 79.90
C GLY A 947 -104.24 -21.74 79.08
N ALA A 948 -104.14 -20.56 79.72
CA ALA A 948 -103.65 -19.35 79.06
C ALA A 948 -102.13 -19.44 78.83
N GLN A 949 -101.39 -19.96 79.81
CA GLN A 949 -99.95 -20.13 79.74
C GLN A 949 -99.53 -21.18 78.70
N ILE A 950 -100.28 -22.29 78.58
CA ILE A 950 -100.09 -23.31 77.54
C ILE A 950 -100.37 -22.73 76.14
N ASN A 951 -101.42 -21.93 75.96
CA ASN A 951 -101.71 -21.31 74.66
C ASN A 951 -100.68 -20.24 74.26
N PHE A 952 -100.14 -19.48 75.22
CA PHE A 952 -99.03 -18.55 74.97
C PHE A 952 -97.74 -19.30 74.58
N LEU A 953 -97.40 -20.38 75.29
CA LEU A 953 -96.26 -21.23 74.96
C LEU A 953 -96.42 -21.90 73.60
N ASN A 954 -97.61 -22.42 73.27
CA ASN A 954 -97.90 -23.01 71.96
C ASN A 954 -97.80 -21.96 70.83
N SER A 955 -98.18 -20.71 71.08
CA SER A 955 -97.98 -19.60 70.14
C SER A 955 -96.49 -19.35 69.88
N ILE A 956 -95.67 -19.26 70.93
CA ILE A 956 -94.21 -19.06 70.82
C ILE A 956 -93.52 -20.27 70.18
N ILE A 957 -93.92 -21.50 70.51
CA ILE A 957 -93.38 -22.73 69.92
C ILE A 957 -93.73 -22.79 68.43
N ALA A 958 -94.96 -22.44 68.03
CA ALA A 958 -95.36 -22.41 66.62
C ALA A 958 -94.67 -21.28 65.81
N ASP A 959 -94.34 -20.16 66.45
CA ASP A 959 -93.58 -19.07 65.81
C ASP A 959 -92.10 -19.42 65.70
N MET A 960 -91.50 -20.04 66.74
CA MET A 960 -90.12 -20.53 66.69
C MET A 960 -89.95 -21.71 65.73
N GLN A 961 -90.91 -22.62 65.62
CA GLN A 961 -90.87 -23.71 64.65
C GLN A 961 -91.01 -23.19 63.21
N ARG A 962 -91.86 -22.17 62.96
CA ARG A 962 -91.91 -21.47 61.66
C ARG A 962 -90.59 -20.77 61.33
N LYS A 963 -89.98 -20.09 62.31
CA LYS A 963 -88.68 -19.43 62.11
C LYS A 963 -87.55 -20.43 61.85
N ASN A 964 -87.59 -21.60 62.49
CA ASN A 964 -86.65 -22.69 62.22
C ASN A 964 -86.87 -23.31 60.83
N THR A 965 -88.10 -23.53 60.37
CA THR A 965 -88.33 -24.03 58.99
C THR A 965 -87.98 -22.99 57.93
N GLU A 966 -88.20 -21.70 58.18
CA GLU A 966 -87.75 -20.62 57.30
C GLU A 966 -86.21 -20.53 57.24
N LEU A 967 -85.52 -20.65 58.37
CA LEU A 967 -84.06 -20.70 58.42
C LEU A 967 -83.49 -21.96 57.75
N VAL A 968 -84.08 -23.14 57.97
CA VAL A 968 -83.67 -24.39 57.30
C VAL A 968 -83.89 -24.31 55.79
N ALA A 969 -85.02 -23.76 55.32
CA ALA A 969 -85.25 -23.56 53.89
C ALA A 969 -84.25 -22.56 53.29
N ARG A 970 -83.90 -21.49 54.01
CA ARG A 970 -82.92 -20.49 53.56
C ARG A 970 -81.49 -21.05 53.54
N VAL A 971 -81.15 -21.93 54.49
CA VAL A 971 -79.89 -22.69 54.49
C VAL A 971 -79.86 -23.67 53.32
N GLN A 972 -80.91 -24.47 53.09
CA GLN A 972 -80.97 -25.38 51.94
C GLN A 972 -80.89 -24.66 50.59
N ILE A 973 -81.44 -23.45 50.45
CA ILE A 973 -81.32 -22.64 49.23
C ILE A 973 -79.89 -22.07 49.04
N LEU A 974 -79.15 -21.82 50.13
CA LEU A 974 -77.76 -21.36 50.08
C LEU A 974 -76.74 -22.50 49.96
N GLU A 975 -77.05 -23.68 50.48
CA GLU A 975 -76.26 -24.92 50.36
C GLU A 975 -76.49 -25.63 49.01
N ALA A 976 -77.62 -25.37 48.34
CA ALA A 976 -77.90 -25.81 46.96
C ALA A 976 -77.34 -24.86 45.88
N GLY A 977 -76.33 -24.05 46.21
CA GLY A 977 -75.52 -23.33 45.22
C GLY A 977 -74.76 -24.34 44.34
N PRO A 978 -74.73 -24.21 43.00
CA PRO A 978 -74.36 -25.33 42.14
C PRO A 978 -72.87 -25.71 42.22
N ALA A 979 -72.62 -27.00 42.42
CA ALA A 979 -71.30 -27.60 42.23
C ALA A 979 -70.94 -27.72 40.74
N ASP A 980 -69.64 -27.72 40.44
CA ASP A 980 -69.07 -27.89 39.10
C ASP A 980 -69.64 -29.11 38.34
N SER A 981 -70.24 -28.86 37.18
CA SER A 981 -69.98 -29.61 35.95
C SER A 981 -70.57 -28.85 34.77
N GLY A 982 -69.70 -28.34 33.90
CA GLY A 982 -70.13 -27.47 32.81
C GLY A 982 -70.80 -28.24 31.66
N TYR A 983 -71.73 -27.59 30.96
CA TYR A 983 -71.89 -27.79 29.52
C TYR A 983 -72.31 -26.49 28.83
N ASN A 984 -71.89 -26.37 27.57
CA ASN A 984 -72.00 -25.14 26.78
C ASN A 984 -73.43 -24.77 26.41
N GLY A 985 -73.68 -23.46 26.22
CA GLY A 985 -74.45 -23.02 25.05
C GLY A 985 -75.54 -21.98 25.26
N LEU A 986 -75.30 -20.82 24.65
CA LEU A 986 -76.30 -19.96 23.98
C LEU A 986 -77.19 -19.02 24.81
N ASN A 987 -76.62 -17.84 25.02
CA ASN A 987 -77.10 -16.59 24.42
C ASN A 987 -78.40 -15.94 24.96
N LEU A 988 -78.23 -14.87 25.74
CA LEU A 988 -79.13 -13.72 25.73
C LEU A 988 -78.32 -12.42 25.92
N GLU A 989 -78.41 -11.51 24.94
CA GLU A 989 -77.62 -10.28 24.86
C GLU A 989 -78.12 -9.17 25.79
N MET A 990 -77.21 -8.33 26.32
CA MET A 990 -77.33 -6.87 26.59
C MET A 990 -76.18 -6.40 27.54
N PRO A 991 -75.75 -5.13 27.51
CA PRO A 991 -74.48 -4.79 26.85
C PRO A 991 -73.28 -4.63 27.81
N ILE A 992 -72.10 -5.04 27.31
CA ILE A 992 -70.82 -4.84 27.99
C ILE A 992 -70.46 -3.35 28.05
N ARG A 993 -70.37 -2.77 29.26
CA ARG A 993 -69.66 -1.51 29.47
C ARG A 993 -68.17 -1.76 29.27
N ARG A 994 -67.61 -1.34 28.13
CA ARG A 994 -66.16 -1.29 27.93
C ARG A 994 -65.55 -0.36 28.98
N LYS A 995 -64.51 -0.82 29.67
CA LYS A 995 -63.68 0.05 30.51
C LYS A 995 -63.00 1.10 29.59
N PRO A 996 -62.90 2.38 29.99
CA PRO A 996 -62.15 3.36 29.22
C PRO A 996 -60.67 2.93 29.10
N ALA A 997 -60.02 3.31 28.00
CA ALA A 997 -58.59 3.08 27.83
C ALA A 997 -57.78 3.83 28.91
N PRO A 998 -56.58 3.35 29.29
CA PRO A 998 -55.69 4.09 30.17
C PRO A 998 -55.41 5.48 29.60
N ARG A 999 -55.48 6.50 30.45
CA ARG A 999 -55.10 7.88 30.10
C ARG A 999 -53.59 7.99 30.09
N LEU A 1000 -53.04 8.58 29.03
CA LEU A 1000 -51.61 8.87 28.96
C LEU A 1000 -51.29 9.98 29.98
N TYR A 1001 -50.15 9.88 30.64
CA TYR A 1001 -49.68 10.86 31.62
C TYR A 1001 -48.16 10.96 31.48
N CYS A 1002 -47.66 12.19 31.41
CA CYS A 1002 -46.25 12.48 31.34
C CYS A 1002 -45.75 12.99 32.69
N ASP A 1003 -44.99 12.16 33.40
CA ASP A 1003 -44.40 12.44 34.71
C ASP A 1003 -43.39 13.61 34.67
N ILE A 1004 -42.91 13.99 33.48
CA ILE A 1004 -41.87 15.02 33.29
C ILE A 1004 -42.47 16.44 33.19
N CYS A 1005 -43.71 16.57 32.72
CA CYS A 1005 -44.37 17.88 32.57
C CYS A 1005 -45.77 17.97 33.21
N ASP A 1006 -46.23 16.92 33.89
CA ASP A 1006 -47.54 16.84 34.57
C ASP A 1006 -48.77 17.06 33.67
N ILE A 1007 -48.68 16.75 32.37
CA ILE A 1007 -49.79 16.88 31.42
C ILE A 1007 -50.42 15.52 31.13
N PHE A 1008 -51.74 15.45 31.23
CA PHE A 1008 -52.54 14.27 30.88
C PHE A 1008 -53.01 14.30 29.42
N ASP A 1009 -53.14 13.12 28.82
CA ASP A 1009 -53.66 12.81 27.48
C ASP A 1009 -52.93 13.47 26.27
N ALA A 1010 -51.81 14.16 26.50
CA ALA A 1010 -51.07 14.88 25.43
C ALA A 1010 -49.95 14.05 24.79
N HIS A 1011 -49.13 13.39 25.61
CA HIS A 1011 -48.03 12.49 25.23
C HIS A 1011 -47.72 11.57 26.41
N ASP A 1012 -46.99 10.48 26.17
CA ASP A 1012 -46.45 9.63 27.23
C ASP A 1012 -45.08 10.14 27.71
N THR A 1013 -44.59 9.64 28.84
CA THR A 1013 -43.36 10.12 29.49
C THR A 1013 -42.10 10.01 28.60
N GLU A 1014 -42.07 9.08 27.63
CA GLU A 1014 -40.94 8.90 26.71
C GLU A 1014 -40.92 9.90 25.53
N ASP A 1015 -42.06 10.54 25.21
CA ASP A 1015 -42.22 11.47 24.09
C ASP A 1015 -42.20 12.94 24.56
N CYS A 1016 -41.66 13.23 25.75
CA CYS A 1016 -41.76 14.56 26.32
C CYS A 1016 -40.88 15.58 25.57
N PRO A 1017 -41.45 16.65 24.94
CA PRO A 1017 -40.64 17.62 24.20
C PRO A 1017 -39.68 18.42 25.09
N VAL A 1018 -39.85 18.36 26.42
CA VAL A 1018 -38.92 18.93 27.40
C VAL A 1018 -37.63 18.11 27.52
N GLN A 1019 -37.65 16.79 27.24
CA GLN A 1019 -36.43 15.96 27.25
C GLN A 1019 -35.46 16.29 26.10
N ALA A 1020 -35.93 16.97 25.05
CA ALA A 1020 -35.17 17.20 23.81
C ALA A 1020 -34.66 18.64 23.65
N SER A 1021 -34.68 19.49 24.70
CA SER A 1021 -34.24 20.89 24.60
C SER A 1021 -33.35 21.35 25.77
N ASP A 1022 -32.03 21.37 25.51
CA ASP A 1022 -31.03 22.01 26.37
C ASP A 1022 -31.15 23.55 26.29
N SER A 1023 -31.86 24.14 27.26
CA SER A 1023 -31.86 25.55 27.71
C SER A 1023 -32.07 26.70 26.70
N PRO A 1024 -32.86 27.73 27.07
CA PRO A 1024 -32.19 28.89 27.65
C PRO A 1024 -32.92 29.54 28.85
N VAL A 1025 -32.16 30.30 29.64
CA VAL A 1025 -32.62 31.09 30.79
C VAL A 1025 -33.46 32.32 30.35
N PRO A 1026 -34.61 32.61 30.99
CA PRO A 1026 -35.26 33.92 30.91
C PRO A 1026 -34.98 34.81 32.13
N ASP A 1027 -34.90 36.12 31.88
CA ASP A 1027 -34.37 37.12 32.80
C ASP A 1027 -35.30 37.60 33.93
N VAL A 1028 -34.66 38.21 34.92
CA VAL A 1028 -35.17 38.75 36.18
C VAL A 1028 -36.12 39.96 36.00
N ALA A 1029 -37.16 40.03 36.86
CA ALA A 1029 -37.57 41.22 37.67
C ALA A 1029 -39.01 41.76 37.53
N ILE A 1030 -39.82 41.62 38.58
CA ILE A 1030 -40.53 42.75 39.26
C ILE A 1030 -40.50 42.52 40.79
N ARG A 1031 -40.24 43.57 41.58
CA ARG A 1031 -40.17 43.56 43.07
C ARG A 1031 -41.48 44.10 43.67
N LYS A 1032 -41.95 43.74 44.87
CA LYS A 1032 -41.57 44.19 46.25
C LYS A 1032 -42.70 43.70 47.24
N PRO A 1033 -42.64 43.95 48.56
CA PRO A 1033 -41.59 43.67 49.53
C PRO A 1033 -42.11 42.98 50.82
N GLY A 1034 -41.25 42.24 51.53
CA GLY A 1034 -41.47 41.90 52.95
C GLY A 1034 -41.64 40.42 53.25
N GLU A 1035 -40.51 39.73 53.45
CA GLU A 1035 -40.23 38.84 54.60
C GLU A 1035 -38.88 38.17 54.37
N GLN A 1036 -37.94 38.34 55.29
CA GLN A 1036 -36.67 37.60 55.27
C GLN A 1036 -36.92 36.17 55.77
N ARG A 1037 -36.95 35.17 54.88
CA ARG A 1037 -36.81 33.78 55.32
C ARG A 1037 -35.36 33.51 55.69
N VAL A 1038 -35.13 33.44 57.00
CA VAL A 1038 -33.86 33.01 57.61
C VAL A 1038 -33.55 31.58 57.17
N VAL A 1039 -32.32 31.34 56.70
CA VAL A 1039 -31.82 30.01 56.37
C VAL A 1039 -31.69 29.18 57.67
N PRO A 1040 -32.24 27.96 57.75
CA PRO A 1040 -32.08 27.13 58.94
C PRO A 1040 -30.60 26.81 59.20
N PRO A 1041 -30.10 26.95 60.44
CA PRO A 1041 -28.72 26.58 60.75
C PRO A 1041 -28.52 25.06 60.58
N PRO A 1042 -27.29 24.61 60.23
CA PRO A 1042 -26.99 23.20 60.04
C PRO A 1042 -27.27 22.41 61.33
N ARG A 1043 -27.89 21.23 61.19
CA ARG A 1043 -28.13 20.33 62.31
C ARG A 1043 -26.79 19.90 62.90
N LYS A 1044 -26.62 20.05 64.22
CA LYS A 1044 -25.44 19.57 64.93
C LYS A 1044 -25.42 18.03 64.93
N TYR A 1045 -24.25 17.44 64.77
CA TYR A 1045 -24.04 16.01 64.94
C TYR A 1045 -24.28 15.59 66.40
N CYS A 1046 -24.66 14.33 66.60
CA CYS A 1046 -24.91 13.76 67.92
C CYS A 1046 -23.63 13.12 68.47
N GLU A 1047 -23.06 13.70 69.52
CA GLU A 1047 -21.85 13.19 70.21
C GLU A 1047 -22.18 12.06 71.21
N SER A 1048 -23.27 11.31 71.01
CA SER A 1048 -23.76 10.29 71.95
C SER A 1048 -23.84 8.89 71.34
N CYS A 1049 -23.05 8.62 70.30
CA CYS A 1049 -23.03 7.34 69.58
C CYS A 1049 -21.62 6.74 69.37
N GLU A 1050 -20.58 7.35 69.93
CA GLU A 1050 -19.21 6.80 69.97
C GLU A 1050 -18.68 6.86 71.42
N ASP A 1051 -19.17 5.95 72.27
CA ASP A 1051 -18.53 5.52 73.52
C ASP A 1051 -19.27 4.29 74.08
N SER A 1052 -19.04 3.12 73.47
CA SER A 1052 -19.35 1.77 73.98
C SER A 1052 -18.55 0.72 73.19
#